data_AF-A0A818B7Z9-F1
#
_entry.id   AF-A0A818B7Z9-F1
#
_cell.length_a   1.000
_cell.length_b   1.000
_cell.length_c   1.000
_cell.angle_alpha   90.00
_cell.angle_beta   90.00
_cell.angle_gamma   90.00
#
_symmetry.space_group_name_H-M   'P 1'
#
loop_
_entity.id
_entity.type
_entity.pdbx_description
1 polymer ?
#
loop_
_entity_poly.entity_id
_entity_poly.type
_entity_poly.pdbx_seq_one_letter_code
_entity_poly.pdbx_strand_id
1 'polypeptide(L)'
;MTLELIPNSDLVFKGPFNVVSTTALKLSNSGNDRLAYKIKTTAPKRYCVKPNSGFLDAHASTNIQVMLQPQPAGQPDDRTKHKFMVQWVAVPSNYMEDVDNFWRQDLKNLNVQDSKLKCVFADEQPAAVVPNDSHGHRELDAIESTNITENRTQQQTPSSSSSVFNQRSTSPTVSRSINPLQSQNQDRQQERLKQQESGLRQRATGGNPVVDRLKSNQQKQNGLVLFGITLTEQIVLVAFVIALLFGFSFVGMEFWKQLCAEHGISPEGKLESFATEGSDRKDVFFYQADDQHYVPRAVLLDLEPRVIDGILKSPYKHLYNPENVYMSKDGGGAGNNWAQGYHQGDKLSEEIFDIIDREADNGDSLEGFVLCHSIAGGTGSGMGSNILEKLNDRFPKKLIQTYSVFPMTNEVADVVVQPYNSVLTLKRLTENADCTVVLDNTALNRIATERLKKTTPTLAELNQLVSTIMSGSTSTLRYPGYMNNDLISLISSLIPTPRLHFLISAYTPLTSDNTESEVRKTTVLDVMRRLLQPKNVMVTTASRDKNITHCYVSILNIIQGEVDPSEVHKSLMRIRERKLADFIPWGPASIQVALSKKSPYITTQHRVSGLMLANHTGISSLFDRICEHYDKLIKREAFVENFRRLPMFKENLDEFNDSREAVQGLMDEYRAATKKDYINFGNTETTQVSEYSI
;
A
#
# COMPACT_ATOMS: atom_id res chain seq x y z
N MET A 1 48.13 -15.54 13.17
CA MET A 1 46.66 -15.49 13.05
C MET A 1 46.05 -16.58 13.91
N THR A 2 45.56 -16.23 15.10
CA THR A 2 44.93 -17.18 16.03
C THR A 2 43.61 -16.58 16.49
N LEU A 3 42.51 -17.17 16.01
CA LEU A 3 41.18 -16.92 16.54
C LEU A 3 40.88 -18.02 17.55
N GLU A 4 40.70 -17.64 18.80
CA GLU A 4 40.35 -18.55 19.89
C GLU A 4 38.83 -18.55 20.08
N LEU A 5 38.26 -19.76 20.13
CA LEU A 5 36.83 -20.01 20.32
C LEU A 5 36.61 -20.53 21.74
N ILE A 6 35.67 -19.92 22.47
CA ILE A 6 35.26 -20.37 23.80
C ILE A 6 33.73 -20.51 23.81
N PRO A 7 33.16 -21.73 23.85
CA PRO A 7 33.82 -23.04 23.86
C PRO A 7 34.48 -23.38 22.51
N ASN A 8 35.48 -24.27 22.54
CA ASN A 8 36.29 -24.64 21.38
C ASN A 8 35.82 -25.88 20.61
N SER A 9 34.95 -26.72 21.19
CA SER A 9 34.46 -27.96 20.58
C SER A 9 32.94 -28.07 20.50
N ASP A 10 32.22 -27.70 21.56
CA ASP A 10 30.80 -28.06 21.74
C ASP A 10 29.97 -26.86 22.25
N LEU A 11 28.87 -26.57 21.55
CA LEU A 11 27.86 -25.59 21.93
C LEU A 11 26.73 -26.31 22.67
N VAL A 12 26.65 -26.11 23.98
CA VAL A 12 25.65 -26.75 24.84
C VAL A 12 24.39 -25.90 24.90
N PHE A 13 23.25 -26.49 24.54
CA PHE A 13 21.91 -25.94 24.71
C PHE A 13 21.21 -26.68 25.85
N LYS A 14 20.56 -25.93 26.74
CA LYS A 14 19.77 -26.50 27.85
C LYS A 14 18.28 -26.45 27.51
N GLY A 15 17.55 -27.48 27.93
CA GLY A 15 16.10 -27.49 27.88
C GLY A 15 15.46 -26.44 28.81
N PRO A 16 14.14 -26.22 28.72
CA PRO A 16 13.20 -26.94 27.85
C PRO A 16 13.19 -26.39 26.40
N PHE A 17 13.13 -27.29 25.41
CA PHE A 17 13.29 -26.96 23.97
C PHE A 17 11.97 -26.58 23.25
N ASN A 18 10.91 -26.34 24.01
CA ASN A 18 9.64 -25.76 23.54
C ASN A 18 9.67 -24.22 23.53
N VAL A 19 10.69 -23.61 24.11
CA VAL A 19 11.00 -22.17 24.06
C VAL A 19 12.36 -21.94 23.40
N VAL A 20 12.73 -20.68 23.15
CA VAL A 20 14.05 -20.34 22.60
C VAL A 20 15.14 -20.68 23.62
N SER A 21 16.10 -21.51 23.23
CA SER A 21 17.26 -21.87 24.08
C SER A 21 18.52 -21.20 23.54
N THR A 22 19.20 -20.43 24.40
CA THR A 22 20.33 -19.58 24.00
C THR A 22 21.63 -20.08 24.62
N THR A 23 22.69 -20.12 23.81
CA THR A 23 24.06 -20.38 24.26
C THR A 23 25.02 -19.33 23.68
N ALA A 24 26.20 -19.17 24.28
CA ALA A 24 27.16 -18.14 23.92
C ALA A 24 28.47 -18.74 23.39
N LEU A 25 29.01 -18.11 22.35
CA LEU A 25 30.32 -18.40 21.79
C LEU A 25 31.15 -17.11 21.80
N LYS A 26 32.23 -17.08 22.56
CA LYS A 26 33.18 -15.96 22.53
C LYS A 26 34.25 -16.24 21.48
N LEU A 27 34.50 -15.27 20.61
CA LEU A 27 35.63 -15.25 19.68
C LEU A 27 36.66 -14.24 20.19
N SER A 28 37.93 -14.64 20.28
CA SER A 28 39.04 -13.78 20.72
C SER A 28 40.16 -13.80 19.70
N ASN A 29 40.59 -12.64 19.23
CA ASN A 29 41.72 -12.53 18.30
C ASN A 29 43.01 -12.33 19.09
N SER A 30 43.84 -13.36 19.26
CA SER A 30 45.15 -13.23 19.90
C SER A 30 46.26 -12.77 18.95
N GLY A 31 45.93 -12.48 17.67
CA GLY A 31 46.85 -11.96 16.67
C GLY A 31 46.87 -10.42 16.55
N ASN A 32 47.89 -9.95 15.83
CA ASN A 32 48.13 -8.52 15.57
C ASN A 32 47.38 -8.00 14.32
N ASP A 33 46.81 -8.90 13.52
CA ASP A 33 46.06 -8.57 12.30
C ASP A 33 44.56 -8.44 12.60
N ARG A 34 43.87 -7.53 11.91
CA ARG A 34 42.40 -7.49 11.90
C ARG A 34 41.85 -8.71 11.18
N LEU A 35 40.84 -9.37 11.75
CA LEU A 35 40.21 -10.56 11.18
C LEU A 35 38.79 -10.25 10.70
N ALA A 36 38.39 -10.76 9.54
CA ALA A 36 36.98 -10.96 9.22
C ALA A 36 36.57 -12.38 9.64
N TYR A 37 35.40 -12.55 10.25
CA TYR A 37 34.84 -13.85 10.60
C TYR A 37 33.42 -14.06 10.04
N LYS A 38 33.03 -15.32 9.79
CA LYS A 38 31.68 -15.73 9.40
C LYS A 38 31.32 -17.08 9.98
N ILE A 39 30.12 -17.19 10.53
CA ILE A 39 29.62 -18.37 11.22
C ILE A 39 28.52 -19.01 10.38
N LYS A 40 28.68 -20.30 10.09
CA LYS A 40 27.76 -21.12 9.31
C LYS A 40 27.26 -22.29 10.15
N THR A 41 26.07 -22.81 9.84
CA THR A 41 25.48 -23.97 10.51
C THR A 41 24.89 -24.94 9.49
N THR A 42 24.87 -26.23 9.81
CA THR A 42 24.21 -27.26 9.01
C THR A 42 22.68 -27.18 9.07
N ALA A 43 22.11 -26.40 9.99
CA ALA A 43 20.66 -26.27 10.18
C ALA A 43 20.23 -24.78 10.30
N PRO A 44 20.40 -23.94 9.26
CA PRO A 44 20.17 -22.49 9.34
C PRO A 44 18.72 -22.10 9.64
N LYS A 45 17.74 -22.99 9.39
CA LYS A 45 16.33 -22.78 9.76
C LYS A 45 16.03 -23.02 11.25
N ARG A 46 16.97 -23.59 12.02
CA ARG A 46 16.80 -23.94 13.44
C ARG A 46 17.57 -23.03 14.40
N TYR A 47 18.52 -22.24 13.89
CA TYR A 47 19.39 -21.40 14.71
C TYR A 47 19.46 -19.96 14.20
N CYS A 48 19.32 -18.99 15.11
CA CYS A 48 19.67 -17.60 14.86
C CYS A 48 21.03 -17.32 15.53
N VAL A 49 21.96 -16.71 14.79
CA VAL A 49 23.31 -16.35 15.27
C VAL A 49 23.45 -14.83 15.23
N LYS A 50 23.80 -14.20 16.35
CA LYS A 50 23.96 -12.74 16.44
C LYS A 50 25.25 -12.35 17.17
N PRO A 51 26.17 -11.62 16.53
CA PRO A 51 26.30 -11.43 15.07
C PRO A 51 26.69 -12.74 14.34
N ASN A 52 26.26 -12.93 13.10
CA ASN A 52 26.61 -14.10 12.28
C ASN A 52 27.95 -13.94 11.52
N SER A 53 28.41 -12.70 11.34
CA SER A 53 29.69 -12.33 10.75
C SER A 53 30.12 -10.95 11.27
N GLY A 54 31.39 -10.61 11.13
CA GLY A 54 31.90 -9.31 11.53
C GLY A 54 33.38 -9.13 11.25
N PHE A 55 33.89 -7.93 11.52
CA PHE A 55 35.32 -7.71 11.75
C PHE A 55 35.64 -7.84 13.25
N LEU A 56 36.86 -8.27 13.56
CA LEU A 56 37.41 -8.37 14.90
C LEU A 56 38.84 -7.84 14.88
N ASP A 57 39.07 -6.74 15.57
CA ASP A 57 40.36 -6.05 15.58
C ASP A 57 41.44 -6.85 16.34
N ALA A 58 42.70 -6.43 16.21
CA ALA A 58 43.82 -7.05 16.94
C ALA A 58 43.58 -7.01 18.45
N HIS A 59 43.82 -8.13 19.14
CA HIS A 59 43.58 -8.30 20.58
C HIS A 59 42.14 -8.08 21.07
N ALA A 60 41.16 -7.95 20.16
CA ALA A 60 39.76 -7.78 20.50
C ALA A 60 39.05 -9.12 20.75
N SER A 61 37.94 -9.06 21.50
CA SER A 61 37.01 -10.18 21.71
C SER A 61 35.58 -9.76 21.36
N THR A 62 34.79 -10.68 20.82
CA THR A 62 33.34 -10.50 20.61
C THR A 62 32.55 -11.69 21.15
N ASN A 63 31.34 -11.43 21.64
CA ASN A 63 30.42 -12.44 22.13
C ASN A 63 29.32 -12.68 21.10
N ILE A 64 29.19 -13.93 20.66
CA ILE A 64 28.18 -14.38 19.71
C ILE A 64 27.08 -15.12 20.46
N GLN A 65 25.84 -14.67 20.33
CA GLN A 65 24.68 -15.40 20.81
C GLN A 65 24.19 -16.39 19.73
N VAL A 66 24.01 -17.64 20.12
CA VAL A 66 23.45 -18.71 19.28
C VAL A 66 22.13 -19.16 19.91
N MET A 67 21.03 -18.89 19.24
CA MET A 67 19.65 -19.14 19.71
C MET A 67 19.02 -20.27 18.91
N LEU A 68 18.68 -21.38 19.58
CA LEU A 68 17.89 -22.48 19.04
C LEU A 68 16.41 -22.10 19.05
N GLN A 69 15.74 -22.24 17.90
CA GLN A 69 14.32 -21.98 17.75
C GLN A 69 13.45 -23.13 18.30
N PRO A 70 12.30 -22.82 18.95
CA PRO A 70 11.39 -23.81 19.50
C PRO A 70 10.80 -24.72 18.41
N GLN A 71 10.48 -25.97 18.76
CA GLN A 71 9.97 -26.97 17.81
C GLN A 71 8.48 -27.28 18.05
N PRO A 72 7.64 -27.28 17.00
CA PRO A 72 6.26 -27.76 17.11
C PRO A 72 6.20 -29.24 17.49
N ALA A 73 5.22 -29.63 18.29
CA ALA A 73 5.04 -31.02 18.72
C ALA A 73 4.83 -31.97 17.52
N GLY A 74 5.51 -33.12 17.53
CA GLY A 74 5.29 -34.22 16.59
C GLY A 74 6.27 -34.36 15.41
N GLN A 75 7.32 -33.55 15.31
CA GLN A 75 8.39 -33.76 14.32
C GLN A 75 9.51 -34.68 14.87
N PRO A 76 10.12 -35.55 14.04
CA PRO A 76 11.22 -36.41 14.46
C PRO A 76 12.46 -35.59 14.84
N ASP A 77 13.21 -36.09 15.81
CA ASP A 77 14.23 -35.30 16.50
C ASP A 77 15.64 -35.52 15.93
N ASP A 78 16.16 -34.55 15.17
CA ASP A 78 17.50 -34.59 14.56
C ASP A 78 18.55 -33.73 15.31
N ARG A 79 18.24 -33.34 16.56
CA ARG A 79 19.08 -32.47 17.41
C ARG A 79 20.56 -32.85 17.38
N THR A 80 20.87 -34.14 17.52
CA THR A 80 22.23 -34.66 17.74
C THR A 80 23.19 -34.55 16.53
N LYS A 81 22.74 -34.07 15.36
CA LYS A 81 23.59 -33.98 14.15
C LYS A 81 24.02 -32.56 13.78
N HIS A 82 23.49 -31.53 14.43
CA HIS A 82 23.77 -30.14 14.06
C HIS A 82 25.23 -29.73 14.37
N LYS A 83 25.85 -29.01 13.44
CA LYS A 83 27.22 -28.49 13.57
C LYS A 83 27.30 -27.03 13.12
N PHE A 84 28.17 -26.28 13.77
CA PHE A 84 28.58 -24.94 13.38
C PHE A 84 30.00 -24.95 12.81
N MET A 85 30.30 -24.00 11.94
CA MET A 85 31.62 -23.75 11.38
C MET A 85 31.90 -22.26 11.44
N VAL A 86 32.94 -21.87 12.17
CA VAL A 86 33.44 -20.50 12.23
C VAL A 86 34.60 -20.41 11.24
N GLN A 87 34.50 -19.52 10.27
CA GLN A 87 35.57 -19.22 9.31
C GLN A 87 36.15 -17.86 9.62
N TRP A 88 37.46 -17.68 9.43
CA TRP A 88 38.10 -16.36 9.54
C TRP A 88 39.29 -16.20 8.59
N VAL A 89 39.64 -14.95 8.33
CA VAL A 89 40.74 -14.55 7.45
C VAL A 89 41.25 -13.18 7.88
N ALA A 90 42.56 -12.94 7.73
CA ALA A 90 43.14 -11.62 8.02
C ALA A 90 42.83 -10.63 6.89
N VAL A 91 42.55 -9.40 7.28
CA VAL A 91 42.13 -8.31 6.39
C VAL A 91 42.95 -7.05 6.74
N PRO A 92 43.40 -6.24 5.77
CA PRO A 92 44.10 -5.00 6.05
C PRO A 92 43.31 -4.06 6.97
N SER A 93 44.00 -3.38 7.89
CA SER A 93 43.37 -2.49 8.89
C SER A 93 42.59 -1.32 8.27
N ASN A 94 42.90 -0.96 7.02
CA ASN A 94 42.26 0.09 6.24
C ASN A 94 41.14 -0.41 5.30
N TYR A 95 40.68 -1.65 5.44
CA TYR A 95 39.58 -2.17 4.64
C TYR A 95 38.23 -1.53 5.05
N MET A 96 37.58 -0.85 4.10
CA MET A 96 36.39 -0.02 4.32
C MET A 96 35.09 -0.57 3.71
N GLU A 97 35.12 -1.73 3.06
CA GLU A 97 33.89 -2.35 2.54
C GLU A 97 33.14 -3.13 3.62
N ASP A 98 31.83 -3.29 3.43
CA ASP A 98 30.97 -4.08 4.32
C ASP A 98 31.42 -5.55 4.40
N VAL A 99 31.31 -6.14 5.60
CA VAL A 99 31.57 -7.55 5.90
C VAL A 99 30.81 -8.47 4.94
N ASP A 100 29.55 -8.17 4.65
CA ASP A 100 28.75 -9.03 3.77
C ASP A 100 29.16 -8.93 2.30
N ASN A 101 29.73 -7.81 1.87
CA ASN A 101 30.33 -7.70 0.54
C ASN A 101 31.67 -8.43 0.48
N PHE A 102 32.51 -8.33 1.52
CA PHE A 102 33.76 -9.10 1.62
C PHE A 102 33.52 -10.62 1.46
N TRP A 103 32.54 -11.18 2.17
CA TRP A 103 32.20 -12.61 2.08
C TRP A 103 31.43 -13.01 0.80
N ARG A 104 31.12 -12.07 -0.11
CA ARG A 104 30.53 -12.31 -1.43
C ARG A 104 31.57 -12.29 -2.58
N GLN A 105 32.78 -11.80 -2.33
CA GLN A 105 33.88 -11.79 -3.32
C GLN A 105 34.47 -13.20 -3.54
N ASP A 106 35.25 -13.39 -4.61
CA ASP A 106 35.80 -14.71 -4.95
C ASP A 106 37.02 -15.05 -4.08
N LEU A 107 36.76 -15.65 -2.91
CA LEU A 107 37.75 -15.92 -1.84
C LEU A 107 38.86 -16.92 -2.20
N LYS A 108 38.94 -17.43 -3.45
CA LYS A 108 39.88 -18.47 -3.89
C LYS A 108 41.37 -18.14 -3.67
N ASN A 109 41.71 -16.85 -3.62
CA ASN A 109 43.08 -16.36 -3.42
C ASN A 109 43.40 -16.01 -1.95
N LEU A 110 42.47 -16.25 -1.02
CA LEU A 110 42.62 -15.92 0.40
C LEU A 110 42.79 -17.18 1.26
N ASN A 111 43.71 -17.14 2.22
CA ASN A 111 43.94 -18.24 3.17
C ASN A 111 42.88 -18.24 4.28
N VAL A 112 41.66 -18.68 3.95
CA VAL A 112 40.54 -18.80 4.89
C VAL A 112 40.78 -19.98 5.84
N GLN A 113 40.79 -19.71 7.14
CA GLN A 113 40.87 -20.71 8.21
C GLN A 113 39.45 -21.08 8.71
N ASP A 114 39.28 -22.29 9.24
CA ASP A 114 38.01 -22.70 9.84
C ASP A 114 38.16 -23.56 11.12
N SER A 115 37.15 -23.49 11.98
CA SER A 115 36.96 -24.34 13.15
C SER A 115 35.51 -24.79 13.25
N LYS A 116 35.28 -26.00 13.77
CA LYS A 116 33.97 -26.69 13.74
C LYS A 116 33.51 -27.04 15.15
N LEU A 117 32.30 -26.62 15.49
CA LEU A 117 31.64 -26.88 16.78
C LEU A 117 30.47 -27.84 16.58
N LYS A 118 30.22 -28.72 17.55
CA LYS A 118 29.03 -29.60 17.58
C LYS A 118 27.95 -29.02 18.49
N CYS A 119 26.68 -29.27 18.21
CA CYS A 119 25.60 -28.96 19.13
C CYS A 119 25.40 -30.11 20.12
N VAL A 120 25.40 -29.80 21.42
CA VAL A 120 25.07 -30.74 22.51
C VAL A 120 23.81 -30.24 23.19
N PHE A 121 22.91 -31.15 23.55
CA PHE A 121 21.61 -30.84 24.14
C PHE A 121 21.54 -31.52 25.49
N ALA A 122 21.28 -30.74 26.54
CA ALA A 122 21.13 -31.23 27.90
C ALA A 122 19.71 -30.95 28.40
N ASP A 123 19.01 -31.99 28.80
CA ASP A 123 17.74 -31.86 29.51
C ASP A 123 17.98 -31.32 30.94
N GLU A 124 16.98 -30.67 31.53
CA GLU A 124 17.10 -30.15 32.90
C GLU A 124 17.22 -31.30 33.92
N GLN A 125 18.27 -31.26 34.73
CA GLN A 125 18.29 -32.01 35.99
C GLN A 125 17.34 -31.30 36.98
N PRO A 126 16.45 -32.03 37.68
CA PRO A 126 15.59 -31.43 38.68
C PRO A 126 16.45 -30.82 39.80
N ALA A 127 16.21 -29.55 40.11
CA ALA A 127 16.90 -28.86 41.19
C ALA A 127 16.68 -29.60 42.52
N ALA A 128 17.76 -29.78 43.30
CA ALA A 128 17.70 -30.47 44.57
C ALA A 128 16.76 -29.75 45.55
N VAL A 129 15.90 -30.52 46.22
CA VAL A 129 14.98 -30.01 47.23
C VAL A 129 15.78 -29.51 48.43
N VAL A 130 15.72 -28.20 48.69
CA VAL A 130 16.18 -27.60 49.95
C VAL A 130 14.95 -27.49 50.87
N PRO A 131 15.00 -27.94 52.14
CA PRO A 131 13.84 -27.90 53.02
C PRO A 131 13.42 -26.47 53.38
N ASN A 132 12.10 -26.26 53.52
CA ASN A 132 11.59 -25.10 54.23
C ASN A 132 12.01 -25.17 55.71
N ASP A 133 12.53 -24.07 56.23
CA ASP A 133 12.36 -23.72 57.64
C ASP A 133 11.96 -22.25 57.79
N SER A 134 11.24 -21.97 58.87
CA SER A 134 10.44 -20.75 59.05
C SER A 134 11.04 -19.78 60.08
N HIS A 135 10.40 -18.60 60.21
CA HIS A 135 10.80 -17.43 61.02
C HIS A 135 11.93 -16.57 60.40
N GLY A 136 11.89 -15.24 60.45
CA GLY A 136 10.81 -14.35 60.88
C GLY A 136 11.29 -12.90 61.08
N HIS A 137 10.37 -11.95 60.91
CA HIS A 137 10.43 -10.54 61.34
C HIS A 137 11.42 -9.53 60.71
N ARG A 138 10.80 -8.40 60.32
CA ARG A 138 11.16 -6.98 60.57
C ARG A 138 11.84 -6.13 59.48
N GLU A 139 11.19 -4.98 59.31
CA GLU A 139 11.71 -3.62 59.14
C GLU A 139 12.58 -3.32 57.90
N LEU A 140 11.96 -2.59 56.98
CA LEU A 140 12.60 -1.75 55.98
C LEU A 140 13.12 -0.50 56.69
N ASP A 141 14.38 -0.16 56.45
CA ASP A 141 14.87 1.21 56.67
C ASP A 141 15.89 1.62 55.60
N ALA A 142 16.08 2.92 55.46
CA ALA A 142 16.68 3.56 54.28
C ALA A 142 18.21 3.40 54.15
N ILE A 143 18.77 3.78 52.99
CA ILE A 143 19.65 4.97 52.86
C ILE A 143 20.00 5.20 51.37
N GLU A 144 19.50 6.32 50.88
CA GLU A 144 20.13 7.37 50.04
C GLU A 144 21.13 7.03 48.92
N SER A 145 20.90 7.69 47.78
CA SER A 145 21.97 8.29 46.98
C SER A 145 21.61 9.74 46.65
N THR A 146 22.50 10.67 46.99
CA THR A 146 22.24 12.12 47.00
C THR A 146 22.75 12.83 45.73
N ASN A 147 21.91 13.75 45.25
CA ASN A 147 22.17 15.05 44.59
C ASN A 147 23.52 15.34 43.89
N ILE A 148 23.42 15.98 42.70
CA ILE A 148 23.81 17.39 42.43
C ILE A 148 23.66 17.65 40.92
N THR A 149 23.22 18.81 40.37
CA THR A 149 22.39 19.96 40.79
C THR A 149 22.14 20.77 39.51
N GLU A 150 20.94 21.31 39.27
CA GLU A 150 20.83 22.65 38.68
C GLU A 150 19.54 23.37 39.11
N ASN A 151 19.67 24.66 39.45
CA ASN A 151 18.63 25.44 40.11
C ASN A 151 17.75 26.21 39.12
N ARG A 152 16.43 26.17 39.32
CA ARG A 152 15.62 27.39 39.24
C ARG A 152 14.33 27.30 40.07
N THR A 153 14.16 28.28 40.95
CA THR A 153 13.21 28.24 42.07
C THR A 153 12.04 29.19 41.80
N GLN A 154 10.81 28.64 41.67
CA GLN A 154 9.52 29.22 42.14
C GLN A 154 9.11 30.60 41.53
N GLN A 155 7.89 31.16 41.64
CA GLN A 155 6.48 30.77 41.86
C GLN A 155 5.61 31.97 41.36
N GLN A 156 4.27 32.00 41.28
CA GLN A 156 3.19 31.10 41.70
C GLN A 156 1.97 31.27 40.74
N THR A 157 1.11 30.26 40.64
CA THR A 157 -0.33 30.36 40.27
C THR A 157 -1.16 30.33 41.59
N PRO A 158 -2.43 30.82 41.70
CA PRO A 158 -3.49 30.49 40.75
C PRO A 158 -4.71 31.44 40.55
N SER A 159 -5.52 31.07 39.55
CA SER A 159 -7.00 31.16 39.48
C SER A 159 -7.75 32.49 39.72
N SER A 160 -8.14 33.11 38.59
CA SER A 160 -9.53 33.47 38.21
C SER A 160 -10.58 33.84 39.26
N SER A 161 -11.23 35.01 39.10
CA SER A 161 -12.68 35.07 38.78
C SER A 161 -13.23 36.49 38.47
N SER A 162 -14.23 36.52 37.58
CA SER A 162 -15.39 37.43 37.49
C SER A 162 -15.27 38.97 37.35
N SER A 163 -15.61 39.43 36.12
CA SER A 163 -16.84 40.20 35.78
C SER A 163 -16.89 41.76 35.70
N VAL A 164 -17.87 42.19 34.90
CA VAL A 164 -18.55 43.51 34.76
C VAL A 164 -18.18 44.43 33.58
N PHE A 165 -19.24 44.80 32.84
CA PHE A 165 -19.46 45.90 31.88
C PHE A 165 -18.68 47.22 32.20
N ASN A 166 -18.43 48.18 31.29
CA ASN A 166 -19.36 48.80 30.33
C ASN A 166 -18.68 49.82 29.36
N GLN A 167 -19.39 50.14 28.26
CA GLN A 167 -19.46 51.45 27.54
C GLN A 167 -18.25 52.13 26.81
N ARG A 168 -18.44 52.19 25.47
CA ARG A 168 -18.51 53.40 24.60
C ARG A 168 -17.25 54.17 24.14
N SER A 169 -17.00 54.00 22.83
CA SER A 169 -16.82 55.05 21.79
C SER A 169 -15.67 56.07 21.90
N THR A 170 -14.81 56.12 20.86
CA THR A 170 -14.90 57.12 19.78
C THR A 170 -13.91 56.83 18.65
N SER A 171 -14.32 57.08 17.40
CA SER A 171 -13.43 57.28 16.24
C SER A 171 -13.27 58.79 16.01
N PRO A 172 -12.20 59.29 15.36
CA PRO A 172 -12.21 59.30 13.88
C PRO A 172 -10.86 59.17 13.14
N THR A 173 -10.94 58.53 11.97
CA THR A 173 -10.34 58.88 10.66
C THR A 173 -9.16 59.86 10.55
N VAL A 174 -8.04 59.42 9.95
CA VAL A 174 -7.36 60.07 8.80
C VAL A 174 -6.74 59.00 7.89
N SER A 175 -6.72 59.24 6.58
CA SER A 175 -6.30 58.30 5.52
C SER A 175 -5.03 58.75 4.78
N ARG A 176 -4.24 57.77 4.30
CA ARG A 176 -3.46 57.70 3.02
C ARG A 176 -2.17 56.90 3.18
N SER A 177 -2.04 55.81 2.40
CA SER A 177 -0.82 55.37 1.68
C SER A 177 -0.95 53.90 1.24
N ILE A 178 -1.73 53.65 0.17
CA ILE A 178 -1.71 52.38 -0.57
C ILE A 178 -1.24 52.72 -1.98
N ASN A 179 -0.06 52.21 -2.37
CA ASN A 179 0.40 52.16 -3.77
C ASN A 179 1.67 51.31 -4.06
N PRO A 180 2.49 50.84 -3.09
CA PRO A 180 3.58 49.89 -3.41
C PRO A 180 3.13 48.42 -3.57
N LEU A 181 2.03 48.03 -2.91
CA LEU A 181 1.65 46.61 -2.76
C LEU A 181 0.87 46.02 -3.95
N GLN A 182 0.34 46.85 -4.85
CA GLN A 182 -0.41 46.35 -6.02
C GLN A 182 0.51 45.95 -7.19
N SER A 183 1.61 46.68 -7.46
CA SER A 183 2.57 46.28 -8.51
C SER A 183 3.28 44.97 -8.13
N GLN A 184 3.82 44.86 -6.90
CA GLN A 184 4.51 43.65 -6.43
C GLN A 184 3.63 42.38 -6.44
N ASN A 185 2.30 42.53 -6.48
CA ASN A 185 1.39 41.39 -6.61
C ASN A 185 1.08 41.07 -8.08
N GLN A 186 1.02 42.06 -8.99
CA GLN A 186 0.89 41.82 -10.43
C GLN A 186 2.17 41.22 -11.04
N ASP A 187 3.34 41.71 -10.64
CA ASP A 187 4.63 41.20 -11.14
C ASP A 187 4.82 39.71 -10.76
N ARG A 188 4.53 39.34 -9.50
CA ARG A 188 4.52 37.93 -9.05
C ARG A 188 3.44 37.08 -9.72
N GLN A 189 2.34 37.67 -10.17
CA GLN A 189 1.30 36.95 -10.93
C GLN A 189 1.78 36.62 -12.35
N GLN A 190 2.47 37.56 -13.02
CA GLN A 190 3.06 37.32 -14.34
C GLN A 190 4.25 36.35 -14.30
N GLU A 191 5.06 36.36 -13.24
CA GLU A 191 6.13 35.35 -13.06
C GLU A 191 5.55 33.94 -12.88
N ARG A 192 4.48 33.78 -12.08
CA ARG A 192 3.78 32.49 -11.94
C ARG A 192 3.20 31.99 -13.26
N LEU A 193 2.55 32.86 -14.04
CA LEU A 193 2.02 32.50 -15.36
C LEU A 193 3.12 32.04 -16.32
N LYS A 194 4.26 32.75 -16.37
CA LYS A 194 5.42 32.35 -17.20
C LYS A 194 6.04 31.03 -16.76
N GLN A 195 6.11 30.75 -15.46
CA GLN A 195 6.55 29.45 -14.95
C GLN A 195 5.58 28.33 -15.37
N GLN A 196 4.27 28.59 -15.28
CA GLN A 196 3.22 27.65 -15.68
C GLN A 196 3.25 27.33 -17.19
N GLU A 197 3.40 28.34 -18.06
CA GLU A 197 3.61 28.15 -19.50
C GLU A 197 4.91 27.40 -19.82
N SER A 198 5.99 27.65 -19.06
CA SER A 198 7.27 26.95 -19.26
C SER A 198 7.19 25.46 -18.90
N GLY A 199 6.44 25.11 -17.84
CA GLY A 199 6.16 23.73 -17.47
C GLY A 199 5.25 23.02 -18.48
N LEU A 200 4.23 23.70 -19.00
CA LEU A 200 3.37 23.18 -20.08
C LEU A 200 4.16 22.89 -21.36
N ARG A 201 5.09 23.77 -21.75
CA ARG A 201 5.99 23.54 -22.90
C ARG A 201 6.98 22.39 -22.70
N GLN A 202 7.42 22.13 -21.47
CA GLN A 202 8.23 20.94 -21.16
C GLN A 202 7.40 19.65 -21.17
N ARG A 203 6.12 19.68 -20.73
CA ARG A 203 5.22 18.52 -20.82
C ARG A 203 4.89 18.11 -22.26
N ALA A 204 4.99 19.02 -23.24
CA ALA A 204 4.81 18.71 -24.66
C ALA A 204 6.00 17.99 -25.33
N THR A 205 7.18 17.96 -24.68
CA THR A 205 8.42 17.38 -25.25
C THR A 205 9.13 16.39 -24.32
N GLY A 206 8.68 16.25 -23.07
CA GLY A 206 9.20 15.31 -22.08
C GLY A 206 8.47 13.97 -22.06
N GLY A 207 9.19 12.90 -21.71
CA GLY A 207 8.61 11.57 -21.51
C GLY A 207 7.54 11.54 -20.40
N ASN A 208 6.56 10.66 -20.55
CA ASN A 208 5.49 10.51 -19.56
C ASN A 208 6.07 9.93 -18.24
N PRO A 209 5.93 10.62 -17.08
CA PRO A 209 6.56 10.21 -15.83
C PRO A 209 6.06 8.86 -15.29
N VAL A 210 4.82 8.44 -15.60
CA VAL A 210 4.29 7.11 -15.27
C VAL A 210 5.08 6.03 -16.03
N VAL A 211 5.40 6.30 -17.29
CA VAL A 211 6.22 5.40 -18.14
C VAL A 211 7.63 5.29 -17.59
N ASP A 212 8.23 6.39 -17.13
CA ASP A 212 9.59 6.40 -16.59
C ASP A 212 9.67 5.77 -15.19
N ARG A 213 8.65 5.93 -14.33
CA ARG A 213 8.51 5.16 -13.09
C ARG A 213 8.48 3.65 -13.36
N LEU A 214 7.62 3.20 -14.27
CA LEU A 214 7.47 1.77 -14.58
C LEU A 214 8.73 1.20 -15.27
N LYS A 215 9.35 1.92 -16.21
CA LYS A 215 10.59 1.48 -16.87
C LYS A 215 11.81 1.44 -15.94
N SER A 216 12.02 2.48 -15.14
CA SER A 216 13.17 2.52 -14.21
C SER A 216 13.09 1.43 -13.12
N ASN A 217 11.88 1.09 -12.68
CA ASN A 217 11.64 0.00 -11.74
C ASN A 217 11.70 -1.39 -12.42
N GLN A 218 11.20 -1.55 -13.66
CA GLN A 218 11.40 -2.78 -14.44
C GLN A 218 12.89 -3.06 -14.72
N GLN A 219 13.72 -2.05 -14.99
CA GLN A 219 15.16 -2.26 -15.15
C GLN A 219 15.84 -2.78 -13.87
N LYS A 220 15.43 -2.29 -12.69
CA LYS A 220 15.89 -2.84 -11.40
C LYS A 220 15.48 -4.30 -11.21
N GLN A 221 14.24 -4.67 -11.54
CA GLN A 221 13.79 -6.07 -11.47
C GLN A 221 14.50 -6.97 -12.49
N ASN A 222 14.66 -6.53 -13.74
CA ASN A 222 15.31 -7.34 -14.77
C ASN A 222 16.79 -7.63 -14.44
N GLY A 223 17.50 -6.70 -13.77
CA GLY A 223 18.83 -6.96 -13.22
C GLY A 223 18.84 -8.05 -12.13
N LEU A 224 17.78 -8.12 -11.32
CA LEU A 224 17.58 -9.16 -10.29
C LEU A 224 17.11 -10.51 -10.85
N VAL A 225 16.41 -10.52 -11.99
CA VAL A 225 15.88 -11.75 -12.62
C VAL A 225 16.91 -12.42 -13.54
N LEU A 226 17.80 -11.63 -14.19
CA LEU A 226 18.80 -12.18 -15.12
C LEU A 226 19.97 -12.88 -14.41
N PHE A 227 20.24 -12.54 -13.15
CA PHE A 227 21.16 -13.28 -12.30
C PHE A 227 20.38 -14.20 -11.36
N GLY A 228 20.54 -15.52 -11.54
CA GLY A 228 19.91 -16.54 -10.70
C GLY A 228 20.49 -16.62 -9.29
N ILE A 229 20.43 -15.54 -8.52
CA ILE A 229 20.94 -15.46 -7.16
C ILE A 229 19.86 -15.98 -6.21
N THR A 230 20.15 -17.10 -5.55
CA THR A 230 19.40 -17.58 -4.38
C THR A 230 19.65 -16.67 -3.18
N LEU A 231 19.02 -15.50 -3.15
CA LEU A 231 19.04 -14.58 -2.02
C LEU A 231 18.15 -15.10 -0.87
N THR A 232 18.73 -15.93 0.00
CA THR A 232 18.20 -16.18 1.33
C THR A 232 18.54 -15.04 2.29
N GLU A 233 18.01 -13.85 1.99
CA GLU A 233 18.00 -12.68 2.87
C GLU A 233 16.92 -11.72 2.32
N GLN A 234 15.69 -11.88 2.80
CA GLN A 234 14.68 -10.84 2.62
C GLN A 234 15.09 -9.66 3.52
N ILE A 235 15.73 -8.66 2.92
CA ILE A 235 15.66 -7.30 3.44
C ILE A 235 14.19 -6.89 3.30
N VAL A 236 13.40 -7.13 4.35
CA VAL A 236 12.02 -6.68 4.43
C VAL A 236 12.07 -5.16 4.62
N LEU A 237 12.07 -4.43 3.50
CA LEU A 237 11.76 -3.02 3.53
C LEU A 237 10.36 -2.85 4.15
N VAL A 238 10.32 -2.13 5.26
CA VAL A 238 9.06 -1.69 5.89
C VAL A 238 8.48 -0.60 4.99
N ALA A 239 7.69 -1.05 4.04
CA ALA A 239 7.03 -0.25 3.03
C ALA A 239 5.59 0.03 3.50
N PHE A 240 5.22 1.30 3.63
CA PHE A 240 3.88 1.70 4.09
C PHE A 240 3.13 2.50 3.03
N VAL A 241 1.80 2.53 3.18
CA VAL A 241 0.88 3.20 2.26
C VAL A 241 0.01 4.18 3.01
N ILE A 242 -0.09 5.42 2.50
CA ILE A 242 -1.02 6.43 3.03
C ILE A 242 -2.34 6.33 2.28
N ALA A 243 -3.44 6.10 3.00
CA ALA A 243 -4.79 6.09 2.42
C ALA A 243 -5.43 7.48 2.49
N LEU A 244 -5.79 8.06 1.35
CA LEU A 244 -6.50 9.34 1.26
C LEU A 244 -7.98 9.10 0.95
N LEU A 245 -8.88 9.59 1.80
CA LEU A 245 -10.33 9.35 1.70
C LEU A 245 -11.08 10.64 1.36
N PHE A 246 -11.72 10.71 0.18
CA PHE A 246 -12.36 11.94 -0.33
C PHE A 246 -13.86 11.82 -0.58
N GLY A 247 -14.69 12.51 0.23
CA GLY A 247 -16.16 12.52 0.06
C GLY A 247 -16.81 11.13 0.12
N PHE A 248 -16.08 10.15 0.62
CA PHE A 248 -16.38 8.72 0.48
C PHE A 248 -15.89 7.91 1.69
N SER A 249 -15.66 8.58 2.81
CA SER A 249 -14.99 8.05 4.00
C SER A 249 -15.78 6.93 4.69
N PHE A 250 -17.05 6.69 4.34
CA PHE A 250 -17.79 5.50 4.77
C PHE A 250 -17.24 4.18 4.19
N VAL A 251 -16.73 4.17 2.95
CA VAL A 251 -16.02 2.98 2.42
C VAL A 251 -14.67 2.84 3.10
N GLY A 252 -13.95 3.94 3.28
CA GLY A 252 -12.70 3.94 4.05
C GLY A 252 -12.90 3.39 5.46
N MET A 253 -13.96 3.79 6.16
CA MET A 253 -14.32 3.30 7.48
C MET A 253 -14.60 1.80 7.48
N GLU A 254 -15.35 1.27 6.51
CA GLU A 254 -15.61 -0.17 6.40
C GLU A 254 -14.37 -0.97 5.97
N PHE A 255 -13.44 -0.36 5.23
CA PHE A 255 -12.12 -0.93 4.94
C PHE A 255 -11.26 -1.02 6.21
N TRP A 256 -11.14 0.08 6.97
CA TRP A 256 -10.36 0.10 8.22
C TRP A 256 -10.94 -0.84 9.28
N LYS A 257 -12.27 -0.89 9.43
CA LYS A 257 -12.97 -1.87 10.28
C LYS A 257 -12.67 -3.31 9.87
N GLN A 258 -12.65 -3.61 8.56
CA GLN A 258 -12.28 -4.94 8.07
C GLN A 258 -10.80 -5.26 8.35
N LEU A 259 -9.88 -4.31 8.21
CA LEU A 259 -8.49 -4.49 8.63
C LEU A 259 -8.37 -4.73 10.14
N CYS A 260 -9.06 -3.95 10.98
CA CYS A 260 -9.06 -4.15 12.42
C CYS A 260 -9.50 -5.57 12.80
N ALA A 261 -10.59 -6.07 12.23
CA ALA A 261 -11.04 -7.45 12.42
C ALA A 261 -10.02 -8.49 11.90
N GLU A 262 -9.37 -8.22 10.77
CA GLU A 262 -8.36 -9.12 10.19
C GLU A 262 -7.03 -9.15 10.96
N HIS A 263 -6.66 -8.06 11.61
CA HIS A 263 -5.41 -7.91 12.37
C HIS A 263 -5.59 -8.09 13.89
N GLY A 264 -6.82 -8.31 14.36
CA GLY A 264 -7.14 -8.50 15.78
C GLY A 264 -6.99 -7.21 16.59
N ILE A 265 -7.37 -6.08 16.01
CA ILE A 265 -7.31 -4.75 16.62
C ILE A 265 -8.74 -4.32 16.99
N SER A 266 -8.93 -3.82 18.21
CA SER A 266 -10.21 -3.33 18.72
C SER A 266 -10.63 -2.01 18.04
N PRO A 267 -11.90 -1.57 18.13
CA PRO A 267 -12.35 -0.28 17.59
C PRO A 267 -11.62 0.94 18.16
N GLU A 268 -11.00 0.81 19.33
CA GLU A 268 -10.19 1.82 20.00
C GLU A 268 -8.71 1.79 19.56
N GLY A 269 -8.33 0.88 18.67
CA GLY A 269 -6.94 0.70 18.21
C GLY A 269 -6.08 -0.21 19.09
N LYS A 270 -6.63 -0.88 20.11
CA LYS A 270 -5.84 -1.79 20.97
C LYS A 270 -5.68 -3.16 20.34
N LEU A 271 -4.52 -3.78 20.50
CA LEU A 271 -4.33 -5.17 20.07
C LEU A 271 -5.05 -6.11 21.03
N GLU A 272 -5.87 -7.00 20.49
CA GLU A 272 -6.56 -8.04 21.27
C GLU A 272 -5.58 -9.08 21.81
N SER A 273 -5.86 -9.64 22.99
CA SER A 273 -4.94 -10.56 23.67
C SER A 273 -4.61 -11.82 22.86
N PHE A 274 -5.55 -12.29 22.03
CA PHE A 274 -5.37 -13.43 21.12
C PHE A 274 -4.56 -13.09 19.85
N ALA A 275 -4.28 -11.80 19.60
CA ALA A 275 -3.64 -11.31 18.37
C ALA A 275 -2.13 -11.00 18.53
N THR A 276 -1.59 -11.12 19.74
CA THR A 276 -0.18 -10.85 20.08
C THR A 276 0.82 -11.70 19.29
N GLU A 277 0.49 -12.95 18.97
CA GLU A 277 1.38 -13.90 18.26
C GLU A 277 1.11 -13.97 16.74
N GLY A 278 0.46 -12.95 16.17
CA GLY A 278 0.10 -12.90 14.75
C GLY A 278 1.31 -12.89 13.80
N SER A 279 1.20 -13.63 12.68
CA SER A 279 2.22 -13.65 11.61
C SER A 279 1.96 -12.61 10.50
N ASP A 280 1.24 -11.55 10.83
CA ASP A 280 0.71 -10.52 9.94
C ASP A 280 1.45 -9.19 10.09
N ARG A 281 1.53 -8.45 8.99
CA ARG A 281 2.21 -7.15 8.88
C ARG A 281 1.23 -6.02 9.09
N LYS A 282 1.17 -5.53 10.34
CA LYS A 282 0.36 -4.38 10.75
C LYS A 282 1.00 -3.05 10.31
N ASP A 283 2.32 -3.01 10.25
CA ASP A 283 3.21 -1.88 9.91
C ASP A 283 2.92 -1.19 8.57
N VAL A 284 2.37 -1.92 7.61
CA VAL A 284 2.09 -1.43 6.24
C VAL A 284 0.96 -0.39 6.21
N PHE A 285 -0.06 -0.56 7.05
CA PHE A 285 -1.27 0.26 7.07
C PHE A 285 -1.52 0.95 8.42
N PHE A 286 -0.90 0.48 9.50
CA PHE A 286 -0.96 1.10 10.81
C PHE A 286 0.44 1.53 11.25
N TYR A 287 0.52 2.61 12.03
CA TYR A 287 1.66 2.85 12.92
C TYR A 287 1.27 2.50 14.35
N GLN A 288 2.26 2.19 15.18
CA GLN A 288 2.05 1.96 16.61
C GLN A 288 2.42 3.24 17.36
N ALA A 289 1.49 3.78 18.15
CA ALA A 289 1.72 4.91 19.04
C ALA A 289 2.41 4.47 20.34
N ASP A 290 2.98 5.43 21.08
CA ASP A 290 3.74 5.19 22.32
C ASP A 290 2.93 4.42 23.38
N ASP A 291 1.62 4.67 23.43
CA ASP A 291 0.66 4.04 24.33
C ASP A 291 0.13 2.66 23.84
N GLN A 292 0.81 2.10 22.84
CA GLN A 292 0.55 0.80 22.20
C GLN A 292 -0.71 0.72 21.33
N HIS A 293 -1.40 1.83 21.04
CA HIS A 293 -2.49 1.82 20.04
C HIS A 293 -1.95 1.71 18.61
N TYR A 294 -2.64 0.94 17.78
CA TYR A 294 -2.47 0.88 16.33
C TYR A 294 -3.37 1.91 15.67
N VAL A 295 -2.74 2.89 15.01
CA VAL A 295 -3.41 4.02 14.36
C VAL A 295 -3.27 3.89 12.85
N PRO A 296 -4.37 3.99 12.06
CA PRO A 296 -4.32 3.96 10.60
C PRO A 296 -3.46 5.07 10.02
N ARG A 297 -2.64 4.73 9.02
CA ARG A 297 -1.97 5.67 8.12
C ARG A 297 -2.98 6.21 7.09
N ALA A 298 -3.98 6.93 7.58
CA ALA A 298 -5.12 7.41 6.82
C ALA A 298 -5.33 8.91 7.02
N VAL A 299 -5.57 9.63 5.92
CA VAL A 299 -5.96 11.04 5.91
C VAL A 299 -7.39 11.15 5.41
N LEU A 300 -8.25 11.74 6.22
CA LEU A 300 -9.68 11.90 5.94
C LEU A 300 -9.94 13.34 5.51
N LEU A 301 -10.33 13.53 4.26
CA LEU A 301 -10.48 14.84 3.64
C LEU A 301 -11.92 14.99 3.12
N ASP A 302 -12.74 15.76 3.84
CA ASP A 302 -14.07 16.11 3.35
C ASP A 302 -14.38 17.62 3.48
N LEU A 303 -15.11 18.10 2.49
CA LEU A 303 -15.61 19.47 2.42
C LEU A 303 -17.00 19.58 3.08
N GLU A 304 -17.64 18.44 3.35
CA GLU A 304 -18.91 18.35 4.08
C GLU A 304 -18.72 17.60 5.42
N PRO A 305 -19.15 18.16 6.56
CA PRO A 305 -18.90 17.55 7.87
C PRO A 305 -19.65 16.24 8.07
N ARG A 306 -20.76 16.01 7.35
CA ARG A 306 -21.71 14.89 7.55
C ARG A 306 -21.04 13.51 7.61
N VAL A 307 -20.03 13.27 6.76
CA VAL A 307 -19.36 11.96 6.67
C VAL A 307 -18.41 11.76 7.86
N ILE A 308 -17.58 12.78 8.15
CA ILE A 308 -16.61 12.75 9.25
C ILE A 308 -17.33 12.73 10.60
N ASP A 309 -18.40 13.51 10.77
CA ASP A 309 -19.31 13.44 11.92
C ASP A 309 -19.85 12.03 12.16
N GLY A 310 -20.13 11.28 11.09
CA GLY A 310 -20.57 9.88 11.16
C GLY A 310 -19.50 8.97 11.74
N ILE A 311 -18.24 9.17 11.34
CA ILE A 311 -17.07 8.44 11.86
C ILE A 311 -16.81 8.81 13.32
N LEU A 312 -16.86 10.10 13.66
CA LEU A 312 -16.66 10.60 15.04
C LEU A 312 -17.78 10.17 16.01
N LYS A 313 -18.96 9.79 15.49
CA LYS A 313 -20.07 9.18 16.25
C LYS A 313 -20.03 7.64 16.26
N SER A 314 -19.14 7.02 15.48
CA SER A 314 -19.00 5.56 15.40
C SER A 314 -18.17 4.99 16.57
N PRO A 315 -18.21 3.66 16.81
CA PRO A 315 -17.29 3.01 17.75
C PRO A 315 -15.80 3.24 17.41
N TYR A 316 -15.48 3.45 16.13
CA TYR A 316 -14.12 3.62 15.62
C TYR A 316 -13.61 5.07 15.69
N LYS A 317 -14.31 5.96 16.41
CA LYS A 317 -13.94 7.39 16.56
C LYS A 317 -12.56 7.63 17.16
N HIS A 318 -12.03 6.67 17.94
CA HIS A 318 -10.72 6.74 18.58
C HIS A 318 -9.61 6.02 17.80
N LEU A 319 -9.95 5.33 16.70
CA LEU A 319 -8.98 4.64 15.87
C LEU A 319 -8.09 5.61 15.08
N TYR A 320 -8.67 6.70 14.56
CA TYR A 320 -7.99 7.64 13.66
C TYR A 320 -7.23 8.73 14.42
N ASN A 321 -6.06 9.11 13.92
CA ASN A 321 -5.37 10.32 14.38
C ASN A 321 -6.24 11.57 14.08
N PRO A 322 -6.67 12.35 15.09
CA PRO A 322 -7.43 13.58 14.86
C PRO A 322 -6.72 14.61 14.00
N GLU A 323 -5.39 14.66 14.02
CA GLU A 323 -4.61 15.58 13.18
C GLU A 323 -4.61 15.20 11.69
N ASN A 324 -5.03 13.98 11.35
CA ASN A 324 -5.16 13.50 9.98
C ASN A 324 -6.60 13.62 9.45
N VAL A 325 -7.49 14.26 10.21
CA VAL A 325 -8.88 14.52 9.81
C VAL A 325 -9.04 16.01 9.48
N TYR A 326 -9.19 16.31 8.18
CA TYR A 326 -9.47 17.66 7.73
C TYR A 326 -10.97 17.89 7.50
N MET A 327 -11.49 18.97 8.07
CA MET A 327 -12.83 19.49 7.78
C MET A 327 -12.74 20.98 7.42
N SER A 328 -13.36 21.37 6.31
CA SER A 328 -13.44 22.77 5.90
C SER A 328 -14.20 23.62 6.92
N LYS A 329 -13.52 24.62 7.51
CA LYS A 329 -14.09 25.55 8.50
C LYS A 329 -15.23 26.41 7.94
N ASP A 330 -15.20 26.66 6.64
CA ASP A 330 -16.16 27.53 5.93
C ASP A 330 -17.50 26.84 5.64
N GLY A 331 -17.63 25.53 5.89
CA GLY A 331 -18.86 24.74 5.70
C GLY A 331 -19.37 24.64 4.25
N GLY A 332 -18.68 25.27 3.30
CA GLY A 332 -19.01 25.22 1.88
C GLY A 332 -18.53 23.92 1.26
N GLY A 333 -19.40 22.92 1.19
CA GLY A 333 -19.16 21.69 0.44
C GLY A 333 -18.96 21.93 -1.05
N ALA A 334 -18.48 20.91 -1.77
CA ALA A 334 -18.28 21.00 -3.22
C ALA A 334 -19.58 21.06 -4.05
N GLY A 335 -20.75 20.84 -3.43
CA GLY A 335 -22.06 21.02 -4.08
C GLY A 335 -22.27 20.15 -5.32
N ASN A 336 -21.68 18.95 -5.34
CA ASN A 336 -21.62 18.05 -6.50
C ASN A 336 -21.01 18.65 -7.79
N ASN A 337 -20.20 19.70 -7.68
CA ASN A 337 -19.52 20.34 -8.81
C ASN A 337 -18.00 20.07 -8.73
N TRP A 338 -17.45 19.38 -9.74
CA TRP A 338 -16.01 19.10 -9.82
C TRP A 338 -15.16 20.37 -9.76
N ALA A 339 -15.55 21.44 -10.46
CA ALA A 339 -14.75 22.66 -10.49
C ALA A 339 -14.71 23.38 -9.12
N GLN A 340 -15.78 23.26 -8.33
CA GLN A 340 -15.83 23.80 -6.97
C GLN A 340 -14.90 22.99 -6.05
N GLY A 341 -14.97 21.66 -6.12
CA GLY A 341 -14.07 20.77 -5.38
C GLY A 341 -12.60 20.99 -5.75
N TYR A 342 -12.30 21.16 -7.04
CA TYR A 342 -10.96 21.44 -7.54
C TYR A 342 -10.43 22.79 -7.03
N HIS A 343 -11.24 23.85 -7.12
CA HIS A 343 -10.87 25.18 -6.63
C HIS A 343 -10.67 25.23 -5.11
N GLN A 344 -11.45 24.47 -4.35
CA GLN A 344 -11.24 24.32 -2.90
C GLN A 344 -10.01 23.47 -2.58
N GLY A 345 -9.78 22.37 -3.30
CA GLY A 345 -8.53 21.58 -3.18
C GLY A 345 -7.29 22.44 -3.43
N ASP A 346 -7.35 23.37 -4.38
CA ASP A 346 -6.26 24.30 -4.63
C ASP A 346 -6.03 25.27 -3.46
N LYS A 347 -7.09 25.94 -2.99
CA LYS A 347 -7.05 26.86 -1.84
C LYS A 347 -6.55 26.23 -0.55
N LEU A 348 -6.94 24.99 -0.29
CA LEU A 348 -6.65 24.27 0.95
C LEU A 348 -5.38 23.42 0.85
N SER A 349 -4.67 23.48 -0.28
CA SER A 349 -3.58 22.55 -0.55
C SER A 349 -2.40 22.65 0.42
N GLU A 350 -2.07 23.83 0.95
CA GLU A 350 -1.04 23.96 1.99
C GLU A 350 -1.43 23.16 3.24
N GLU A 351 -2.60 23.44 3.84
CA GLU A 351 -3.11 22.73 5.03
C GLU A 351 -3.24 21.21 4.83
N ILE A 352 -3.57 20.76 3.61
CA ILE A 352 -3.71 19.34 3.28
C ILE A 352 -2.35 18.67 3.09
N PHE A 353 -1.42 19.33 2.41
CA PHE A 353 -0.10 18.76 2.18
C PHE A 353 0.72 18.72 3.46
N ASP A 354 0.60 19.70 4.37
CA ASP A 354 1.24 19.62 5.70
C ASP A 354 0.90 18.31 6.44
N ILE A 355 -0.35 17.85 6.34
CA ILE A 355 -0.80 16.56 6.90
C ILE A 355 -0.17 15.38 6.14
N ILE A 356 -0.16 15.42 4.80
CA ILE A 356 0.38 14.35 3.95
C ILE A 356 1.90 14.22 4.12
N ASP A 357 2.63 15.33 4.20
CA ASP A 357 4.07 15.37 4.40
C ASP A 357 4.44 14.82 5.79
N ARG A 358 3.73 15.25 6.85
CA ARG A 358 3.91 14.70 8.20
C ARG A 358 3.73 13.17 8.21
N GLU A 359 2.68 12.65 7.57
CA GLU A 359 2.45 11.21 7.47
C GLU A 359 3.48 10.48 6.58
N ALA A 360 4.05 11.16 5.57
CA ALA A 360 5.09 10.62 4.71
C ALA A 360 6.46 10.57 5.41
N ASP A 361 6.76 11.55 6.26
CA ASP A 361 7.98 11.64 7.06
C ASP A 361 7.92 10.72 8.31
N ASN A 362 6.71 10.43 8.83
CA ASN A 362 6.44 9.51 9.95
C ASN A 362 6.66 8.01 9.63
N GLY A 363 7.53 7.66 8.68
CA GLY A 363 7.87 6.26 8.43
C GLY A 363 9.09 6.03 7.55
N ASP A 364 9.79 4.93 7.81
CA ASP A 364 11.13 4.65 7.26
C ASP A 364 11.18 4.58 5.72
N SER A 365 10.10 4.13 5.07
CA SER A 365 10.03 4.03 3.61
C SER A 365 8.58 4.03 3.09
N LEU A 366 8.05 5.22 2.77
CA LEU A 366 6.78 5.34 2.03
C LEU A 366 6.85 4.61 0.68
N GLU A 367 5.92 3.69 0.38
CA GLU A 367 5.84 3.03 -0.93
C GLU A 367 5.03 3.86 -1.92
N GLY A 368 3.88 4.36 -1.47
CA GLY A 368 2.93 5.06 -2.32
C GLY A 368 1.68 5.53 -1.58
N PHE A 369 0.78 6.12 -2.35
CA PHE A 369 -0.51 6.65 -1.91
C PHE A 369 -1.64 5.79 -2.47
N VAL A 370 -2.66 5.54 -1.66
CA VAL A 370 -3.92 4.91 -2.08
C VAL A 370 -5.06 5.91 -1.92
N LEU A 371 -5.60 6.43 -3.03
CA LEU A 371 -6.76 7.30 -3.02
C LEU A 371 -8.06 6.48 -3.10
N CYS A 372 -8.99 6.71 -2.19
CA CYS A 372 -10.34 6.15 -2.26
C CYS A 372 -11.35 7.29 -2.45
N HIS A 373 -12.01 7.32 -3.61
CA HIS A 373 -12.83 8.46 -4.02
C HIS A 373 -13.95 8.06 -5.00
N SER A 374 -14.96 8.91 -5.10
CA SER A 374 -16.01 8.83 -6.13
C SER A 374 -15.70 9.79 -7.27
N ILE A 375 -15.76 9.30 -8.52
CA ILE A 375 -15.56 10.16 -9.72
C ILE A 375 -16.76 11.06 -10.03
N ALA A 376 -17.91 10.82 -9.37
CA ALA A 376 -19.19 11.45 -9.67
C ALA A 376 -19.57 12.61 -8.75
N GLY A 377 -19.08 12.61 -7.50
CA GLY A 377 -19.39 13.64 -6.50
C GLY A 377 -18.71 14.98 -6.79
N GLY A 378 -18.74 15.92 -5.85
CA GLY A 378 -17.97 17.18 -5.93
C GLY A 378 -16.57 17.05 -5.32
N THR A 379 -16.50 16.61 -4.06
CA THR A 379 -15.25 16.45 -3.29
C THR A 379 -14.36 15.38 -3.91
N GLY A 380 -14.85 14.13 -3.99
CA GLY A 380 -14.08 12.99 -4.51
C GLY A 380 -13.59 13.16 -5.95
N SER A 381 -14.31 13.92 -6.76
CA SER A 381 -13.96 14.15 -8.17
C SER A 381 -12.98 15.32 -8.29
N GLY A 382 -13.38 16.53 -7.87
CA GLY A 382 -12.62 17.78 -8.06
C GLY A 382 -11.42 17.93 -7.15
N MET A 383 -11.63 17.81 -5.83
CA MET A 383 -10.56 17.93 -4.83
C MET A 383 -9.57 16.77 -4.98
N GLY A 384 -10.11 15.56 -5.21
CA GLY A 384 -9.30 14.38 -5.54
C GLY A 384 -8.45 14.57 -6.80
N SER A 385 -8.97 15.22 -7.85
CA SER A 385 -8.21 15.55 -9.07
C SER A 385 -7.05 16.53 -8.79
N ASN A 386 -7.29 17.62 -8.04
CA ASN A 386 -6.24 18.59 -7.71
C ASN A 386 -5.10 17.95 -6.88
N ILE A 387 -5.46 17.10 -5.92
CA ILE A 387 -4.47 16.43 -5.06
C ILE A 387 -3.73 15.34 -5.83
N LEU A 388 -4.39 14.63 -6.75
CA LEU A 388 -3.75 13.65 -7.62
C LEU A 388 -2.67 14.28 -8.52
N GLU A 389 -2.94 15.45 -9.11
CA GLU A 389 -1.93 16.25 -9.84
C GLU A 389 -0.75 16.63 -8.92
N LYS A 390 -1.04 17.24 -7.77
CA LYS A 390 -0.01 17.72 -6.83
C LYS A 390 0.81 16.60 -6.19
N LEU A 391 0.23 15.42 -5.94
CA LEU A 391 0.96 14.24 -5.48
C LEU A 391 1.95 13.75 -6.54
N ASN A 392 1.54 13.73 -7.81
CA ASN A 392 2.42 13.30 -8.90
C ASN A 392 3.59 14.27 -9.12
N ASP A 393 3.37 15.58 -8.95
CA ASP A 393 4.43 16.59 -9.05
C ASP A 393 5.34 16.64 -7.78
N ARG A 394 4.78 16.46 -6.56
CA ARG A 394 5.52 16.52 -5.28
C ARG A 394 6.25 15.22 -4.92
N PHE A 395 5.67 14.07 -5.24
CA PHE A 395 6.20 12.74 -4.93
C PHE A 395 6.43 11.89 -6.19
N PRO A 396 7.19 12.37 -7.20
CA PRO A 396 7.25 11.77 -8.54
C PRO A 396 7.85 10.36 -8.62
N LYS A 397 8.43 9.86 -7.53
CA LYS A 397 9.01 8.51 -7.40
C LYS A 397 8.12 7.52 -6.63
N LYS A 398 7.02 7.98 -6.02
CA LYS A 398 6.09 7.15 -5.24
C LYS A 398 4.98 6.66 -6.15
N LEU A 399 4.43 5.49 -5.84
CA LEU A 399 3.27 4.97 -6.59
C LEU A 399 1.99 5.68 -6.16
N ILE A 400 1.08 5.86 -7.11
CA ILE A 400 -0.28 6.34 -6.84
C ILE A 400 -1.28 5.30 -7.36
N GLN A 401 -1.89 4.56 -6.44
CA GLN A 401 -3.01 3.67 -6.72
C GLN A 401 -4.33 4.35 -6.33
N THR A 402 -5.39 4.09 -7.09
CA THR A 402 -6.73 4.56 -6.75
C THR A 402 -7.73 3.41 -6.65
N TYR A 403 -8.70 3.56 -5.74
CA TYR A 403 -9.96 2.81 -5.73
C TYR A 403 -11.06 3.81 -6.09
N SER A 404 -11.37 3.88 -7.39
CA SER A 404 -12.28 4.85 -7.96
C SER A 404 -13.67 4.24 -8.09
N VAL A 405 -14.65 4.81 -7.38
CA VAL A 405 -16.05 4.38 -7.50
C VAL A 405 -16.73 5.09 -8.67
N PHE A 406 -17.18 4.26 -9.61
CA PHE A 406 -17.93 4.67 -10.79
C PHE A 406 -19.43 4.67 -10.46
N PRO A 407 -20.15 5.73 -10.86
CA PRO A 407 -21.56 5.85 -10.57
C PRO A 407 -22.40 4.87 -11.40
N MET A 408 -23.66 4.69 -11.03
CA MET A 408 -24.60 3.98 -11.88
C MET A 408 -24.81 4.73 -13.20
N THR A 409 -24.73 4.03 -14.33
CA THR A 409 -24.94 4.62 -15.66
C THR A 409 -26.37 4.48 -16.19
N ASN A 410 -27.18 3.60 -15.59
CA ASN A 410 -28.44 3.13 -16.20
C ASN A 410 -29.71 3.57 -15.45
N GLU A 411 -29.56 4.20 -14.28
CA GLU A 411 -30.66 4.78 -13.51
C GLU A 411 -30.57 6.31 -13.56
N VAL A 412 -31.66 7.00 -13.21
CA VAL A 412 -31.67 8.47 -13.13
C VAL A 412 -30.82 8.87 -11.93
N ALA A 413 -29.58 9.30 -12.18
CA ALA A 413 -28.71 9.80 -11.14
C ALA A 413 -29.29 11.09 -10.54
N ASP A 414 -29.39 11.16 -9.20
CA ASP A 414 -29.81 12.36 -8.46
C ASP A 414 -28.93 13.60 -8.80
N VAL A 415 -27.69 13.35 -9.24
CA VAL A 415 -26.71 14.37 -9.61
C VAL A 415 -26.65 14.54 -11.14
N VAL A 416 -27.36 15.54 -11.66
CA VAL A 416 -27.45 15.81 -13.11
C VAL A 416 -26.13 16.18 -13.79
N VAL A 417 -25.14 16.69 -13.02
CA VAL A 417 -23.80 17.06 -13.52
C VAL A 417 -22.76 15.93 -13.44
N GLN A 418 -23.15 14.75 -12.96
CA GLN A 418 -22.26 13.59 -12.80
C GLN A 418 -21.38 13.28 -14.03
N PRO A 419 -21.87 13.34 -15.30
CA PRO A 419 -21.03 13.03 -16.45
C PRO A 419 -19.87 14.02 -16.65
N TYR A 420 -20.07 15.31 -16.32
CA TYR A 420 -19.00 16.32 -16.34
C TYR A 420 -17.91 15.98 -15.33
N ASN A 421 -18.31 15.75 -14.07
CA ASN A 421 -17.39 15.39 -12.99
C ASN A 421 -16.58 14.12 -13.32
N SER A 422 -17.24 13.14 -13.93
CA SER A 422 -16.64 11.86 -14.31
C SER A 422 -15.59 12.01 -15.41
N VAL A 423 -15.88 12.77 -16.49
CA VAL A 423 -14.92 12.97 -17.60
C VAL A 423 -13.70 13.78 -17.14
N LEU A 424 -13.90 14.86 -16.38
CA LEU A 424 -12.81 15.68 -15.83
C LEU A 424 -11.88 14.86 -14.91
N THR A 425 -12.45 14.00 -14.07
CA THR A 425 -11.68 13.10 -13.20
C THR A 425 -10.99 11.98 -13.97
N LEU A 426 -11.62 11.45 -15.02
CA LEU A 426 -11.03 10.38 -15.85
C LEU A 426 -9.75 10.83 -16.56
N LYS A 427 -9.66 12.09 -17.03
CA LYS A 427 -8.40 12.65 -17.56
C LYS A 427 -7.27 12.54 -16.52
N ARG A 428 -7.51 13.01 -15.28
CA ARG A 428 -6.49 12.99 -14.22
C ARG A 428 -6.13 11.59 -13.75
N LEU A 429 -7.11 10.66 -13.67
CA LEU A 429 -6.80 9.25 -13.45
C LEU A 429 -5.86 8.71 -14.54
N THR A 430 -6.14 9.01 -15.81
CA THR A 430 -5.34 8.55 -16.96
C THR A 430 -3.92 9.13 -16.99
N GLU A 431 -3.76 10.39 -16.57
CA GLU A 431 -2.49 11.13 -16.66
C GLU A 431 -1.60 11.03 -15.41
N ASN A 432 -2.19 10.85 -14.23
CA ASN A 432 -1.50 11.03 -12.94
C ASN A 432 -1.54 9.82 -12.00
N ALA A 433 -2.38 8.80 -12.23
CA ALA A 433 -2.37 7.55 -11.47
C ALA A 433 -1.51 6.48 -12.16
N ASP A 434 -0.83 5.64 -11.36
CA ASP A 434 -0.09 4.48 -11.89
C ASP A 434 -0.98 3.22 -11.99
N CYS A 435 -2.07 3.14 -11.21
CA CYS A 435 -3.01 2.03 -11.20
C CYS A 435 -4.40 2.46 -10.69
N THR A 436 -5.46 2.23 -11.47
CA THR A 436 -6.84 2.53 -11.06
C THR A 436 -7.67 1.25 -10.92
N VAL A 437 -8.07 0.90 -9.71
CA VAL A 437 -9.03 -0.19 -9.46
C VAL A 437 -10.44 0.34 -9.60
N VAL A 438 -11.17 -0.16 -10.62
CA VAL A 438 -12.52 0.28 -10.96
C VAL A 438 -13.55 -0.45 -10.09
N LEU A 439 -14.41 0.32 -9.44
CA LEU A 439 -15.52 -0.15 -8.61
C LEU A 439 -16.84 0.35 -9.20
N ASP A 440 -17.53 -0.48 -9.98
CA ASP A 440 -18.75 -0.10 -10.70
C ASP A 440 -20.01 -0.35 -9.84
N ASN A 441 -20.67 0.72 -9.41
CA ASN A 441 -21.91 0.61 -8.63
C ASN A 441 -23.02 -0.15 -9.37
N THR A 442 -23.13 -0.09 -10.69
CA THR A 442 -24.13 -0.90 -11.42
C THR A 442 -23.84 -2.40 -11.28
N ALA A 443 -22.59 -2.82 -11.37
CA ALA A 443 -22.21 -4.23 -11.22
C ALA A 443 -22.28 -4.71 -9.75
N LEU A 444 -21.91 -3.86 -8.79
CA LEU A 444 -22.02 -4.16 -7.35
C LEU A 444 -23.48 -4.36 -6.92
N ASN A 445 -24.40 -3.51 -7.40
CA ASN A 445 -25.83 -3.65 -7.12
C ASN A 445 -26.41 -4.92 -7.73
N ARG A 446 -26.08 -5.21 -9.00
CA ARG A 446 -26.44 -6.49 -9.64
C ARG A 446 -25.98 -7.69 -8.81
N ILE A 447 -24.75 -7.68 -8.30
CA ILE A 447 -24.22 -8.76 -7.44
C ILE A 447 -25.00 -8.85 -6.12
N ALA A 448 -25.27 -7.73 -5.45
CA ALA A 448 -26.04 -7.74 -4.20
C ALA A 448 -27.47 -8.29 -4.40
N THR A 449 -28.14 -7.93 -5.48
CA THR A 449 -29.48 -8.41 -5.80
C THR A 449 -29.48 -9.88 -6.24
N GLU A 450 -28.68 -10.25 -7.25
CA GLU A 450 -28.69 -11.61 -7.83
C GLU A 450 -28.04 -12.67 -6.93
N ARG A 451 -27.01 -12.30 -6.14
CA ARG A 451 -26.14 -13.27 -5.43
C ARG A 451 -26.30 -13.23 -3.93
N LEU A 452 -26.49 -12.06 -3.33
CA LEU A 452 -26.79 -11.92 -1.91
C LEU A 452 -28.31 -11.93 -1.62
N LYS A 453 -29.15 -12.01 -2.67
CA LYS A 453 -30.62 -12.04 -2.62
C LYS A 453 -31.23 -10.85 -1.88
N LYS A 454 -30.58 -9.68 -1.97
CA LYS A 454 -31.06 -8.43 -1.38
C LYS A 454 -32.03 -7.76 -2.35
N THR A 455 -33.30 -7.60 -1.97
CA THR A 455 -34.33 -6.97 -2.83
C THR A 455 -34.01 -5.52 -3.15
N THR A 456 -33.51 -4.76 -2.17
CA THR A 456 -33.07 -3.37 -2.31
C THR A 456 -31.75 -3.19 -1.56
N PRO A 457 -30.58 -3.36 -2.21
CA PRO A 457 -29.29 -3.23 -1.54
C PRO A 457 -29.05 -1.79 -1.07
N THR A 458 -28.58 -1.65 0.16
CA THR A 458 -28.21 -0.36 0.76
C THR A 458 -26.76 0.01 0.44
N LEU A 459 -26.44 1.30 0.47
CA LEU A 459 -25.05 1.76 0.27
C LEU A 459 -24.08 1.11 1.28
N ALA A 460 -24.51 0.85 2.51
CA ALA A 460 -23.70 0.14 3.50
C ALA A 460 -23.34 -1.29 3.06
N GLU A 461 -24.27 -2.02 2.44
CA GLU A 461 -24.02 -3.38 1.92
C GLU A 461 -23.13 -3.38 0.68
N LEU A 462 -23.25 -2.37 -0.18
CA LEU A 462 -22.30 -2.16 -1.29
C LEU A 462 -20.89 -1.85 -0.76
N ASN A 463 -20.79 -1.03 0.29
CA ASN A 463 -19.52 -0.69 0.93
C ASN A 463 -18.85 -1.92 1.57
N GLN A 464 -19.60 -2.92 2.06
CA GLN A 464 -19.03 -4.20 2.50
C GLN A 464 -18.37 -4.97 1.36
N LEU A 465 -19.02 -5.03 0.18
CA LEU A 465 -18.43 -5.65 -1.01
C LEU A 465 -17.16 -4.92 -1.44
N VAL A 466 -17.16 -3.58 -1.43
CA VAL A 466 -15.97 -2.76 -1.74
C VAL A 466 -14.84 -2.99 -0.74
N SER A 467 -15.15 -2.96 0.57
CA SER A 467 -14.18 -3.25 1.64
C SER A 467 -13.55 -4.65 1.48
N THR A 468 -14.36 -5.66 1.12
CA THR A 468 -13.87 -7.02 0.83
C THR A 468 -12.90 -7.06 -0.35
N ILE A 469 -13.15 -6.29 -1.41
CA ILE A 469 -12.25 -6.17 -2.57
C ILE A 469 -10.93 -5.49 -2.16
N MET A 470 -11.01 -4.36 -1.45
CA MET A 470 -9.85 -3.58 -1.00
C MET A 470 -8.98 -4.35 0.00
N SER A 471 -9.59 -5.08 0.93
CA SER A 471 -8.87 -5.98 1.83
C SER A 471 -8.21 -7.12 1.05
N GLY A 472 -8.94 -7.72 0.09
CA GLY A 472 -8.42 -8.80 -0.75
C GLY A 472 -7.22 -8.38 -1.60
N SER A 473 -7.26 -7.21 -2.24
CA SER A 473 -6.19 -6.69 -3.09
C SER A 473 -4.93 -6.31 -2.31
N THR A 474 -5.09 -5.87 -1.06
CA THR A 474 -3.98 -5.52 -0.16
C THR A 474 -3.47 -6.71 0.66
N SER A 475 -4.10 -7.88 0.58
CA SER A 475 -3.78 -9.02 1.47
C SER A 475 -2.37 -9.56 1.31
N THR A 476 -1.74 -9.46 0.13
CA THR A 476 -0.34 -9.90 -0.07
C THR A 476 0.68 -8.94 0.55
N LEU A 477 0.31 -7.68 0.82
CA LEU A 477 1.13 -6.72 1.55
C LEU A 477 1.05 -6.99 3.06
N ARG A 478 -0.15 -7.32 3.54
CA ARG A 478 -0.50 -7.51 4.96
C ARG A 478 -0.18 -8.91 5.50
N TYR A 479 -0.17 -9.94 4.66
CA TYR A 479 0.20 -11.30 5.02
C TYR A 479 1.40 -11.76 4.18
N PRO A 480 2.60 -11.88 4.77
CA PRO A 480 3.82 -12.13 4.01
C PRO A 480 3.76 -13.49 3.30
N GLY A 481 3.84 -13.44 1.97
CA GLY A 481 3.87 -14.59 1.07
C GLY A 481 5.24 -14.84 0.44
N TYR A 482 5.29 -15.73 -0.55
CA TYR A 482 6.51 -16.04 -1.30
C TYR A 482 6.73 -15.14 -2.53
N MET A 483 5.69 -14.45 -3.02
CA MET A 483 5.73 -13.63 -4.25
C MET A 483 4.76 -12.45 -4.13
N ASN A 484 5.10 -11.30 -4.75
CA ASN A 484 4.28 -10.08 -4.83
C ASN A 484 3.85 -9.52 -3.46
N ASN A 485 4.82 -9.35 -2.56
CA ASN A 485 4.64 -8.78 -1.21
C ASN A 485 4.72 -7.23 -1.17
N ASP A 486 4.96 -6.62 -2.32
CA ASP A 486 5.14 -5.19 -2.56
C ASP A 486 4.15 -4.71 -3.64
N LEU A 487 3.69 -3.46 -3.51
CA LEU A 487 2.75 -2.84 -4.43
C LEU A 487 3.39 -2.66 -5.82
N ILE A 488 4.71 -2.39 -5.88
CA ILE A 488 5.46 -2.25 -7.14
C ILE A 488 5.37 -3.53 -7.99
N SER A 489 5.67 -4.71 -7.44
CA SER A 489 5.57 -5.97 -8.18
C SER A 489 4.13 -6.31 -8.57
N LEU A 490 3.16 -6.02 -7.69
CA LEU A 490 1.74 -6.23 -7.98
C LEU A 490 1.28 -5.40 -9.18
N ILE A 491 1.55 -4.09 -9.19
CA ILE A 491 1.21 -3.18 -10.30
C ILE A 491 1.95 -3.56 -11.59
N SER A 492 3.27 -3.80 -11.49
CA SER A 492 4.11 -4.13 -12.65
C SER A 492 3.70 -5.44 -13.33
N SER A 493 3.11 -6.38 -12.59
CA SER A 493 2.56 -7.63 -13.15
C SER A 493 1.27 -7.46 -13.96
N LEU A 494 0.50 -6.42 -13.62
CA LEU A 494 -0.84 -6.17 -14.14
C LEU A 494 -0.86 -5.14 -15.28
N ILE A 495 0.09 -4.20 -15.28
CA ILE A 495 0.07 -3.03 -16.15
C ILE A 495 1.36 -3.00 -17.00
N PRO A 496 1.39 -3.73 -18.13
CA PRO A 496 2.54 -3.70 -19.05
C PRO A 496 2.59 -2.41 -19.88
N THR A 497 1.46 -1.72 -20.01
CA THR A 497 1.25 -0.52 -20.83
C THR A 497 0.72 0.61 -19.94
N PRO A 498 1.51 1.66 -19.64
CA PRO A 498 1.20 2.60 -18.55
C PRO A 498 -0.14 3.37 -18.63
N ARG A 499 -0.67 3.63 -19.83
CA ARG A 499 -1.99 4.26 -20.00
C ARG A 499 -3.16 3.29 -19.79
N LEU A 500 -2.96 1.98 -20.02
CA LEU A 500 -3.99 0.96 -19.85
C LEU A 500 -3.97 0.41 -18.42
N HIS A 501 -4.10 1.28 -17.42
CA HIS A 501 -3.92 0.93 -16.01
C HIS A 501 -5.24 0.73 -15.23
N PHE A 502 -6.39 0.70 -15.92
CA PHE A 502 -7.69 0.48 -15.29
C PHE A 502 -7.96 -1.02 -15.12
N LEU A 503 -8.08 -1.45 -13.86
CA LEU A 503 -8.27 -2.85 -13.47
C LEU A 503 -9.72 -3.13 -13.12
N ILE A 504 -10.24 -4.24 -13.63
CA ILE A 504 -11.51 -4.83 -13.20
C ILE A 504 -11.27 -5.83 -12.06
N SER A 505 -12.22 -5.90 -11.13
CA SER A 505 -12.20 -6.87 -10.03
C SER A 505 -13.24 -7.97 -10.22
N ALA A 506 -12.98 -9.16 -9.67
CA ALA A 506 -13.97 -10.22 -9.49
C ALA A 506 -13.70 -10.98 -8.19
N TYR A 507 -14.72 -11.38 -7.45
CA TYR A 507 -14.55 -12.07 -6.17
C TYR A 507 -15.34 -13.38 -6.09
N THR A 508 -14.81 -14.36 -5.35
CA THR A 508 -15.51 -15.60 -5.06
C THR A 508 -15.03 -16.20 -3.74
N PRO A 509 -15.90 -16.80 -2.90
CA PRO A 509 -17.34 -16.95 -3.08
C PRO A 509 -18.12 -15.66 -2.83
N LEU A 510 -19.26 -15.55 -3.52
CA LEU A 510 -20.31 -14.57 -3.29
C LEU A 510 -21.58 -15.35 -2.94
N THR A 511 -21.83 -15.50 -1.65
CA THR A 511 -22.93 -16.28 -1.05
C THR A 511 -23.45 -15.52 0.17
N SER A 512 -24.76 -15.52 0.38
CA SER A 512 -25.39 -15.06 1.63
C SER A 512 -25.02 -15.96 2.81
N ASP A 513 -24.78 -15.38 3.99
CA ASP A 513 -24.42 -16.13 5.22
C ASP A 513 -25.50 -17.14 5.66
N ASN A 514 -26.76 -16.92 5.23
CA ASN A 514 -27.93 -17.76 5.54
C ASN A 514 -28.10 -18.99 4.63
N THR A 515 -27.24 -19.20 3.63
CA THR A 515 -27.27 -20.46 2.86
C THR A 515 -26.30 -21.46 3.45
N GLU A 516 -26.83 -22.45 4.18
CA GLU A 516 -26.11 -23.70 4.48
C GLU A 516 -25.61 -24.29 3.17
N SER A 517 -24.34 -24.08 2.86
CA SER A 517 -23.75 -24.64 1.65
C SER A 517 -23.51 -26.13 1.88
N GLU A 518 -24.11 -26.98 1.03
CA GLU A 518 -23.75 -28.40 0.92
C GLU A 518 -22.22 -28.53 0.99
N VAL A 519 -21.72 -29.47 1.79
CA VAL A 519 -20.28 -29.64 2.09
C VAL A 519 -19.53 -30.14 0.84
N ARG A 520 -19.28 -29.22 -0.11
CA ARG A 520 -18.50 -29.44 -1.32
C ARG A 520 -17.13 -28.79 -1.14
N LYS A 521 -16.08 -29.62 -1.12
CA LYS A 521 -14.68 -29.18 -1.13
C LYS A 521 -14.44 -28.34 -2.40
N THR A 522 -14.49 -27.01 -2.26
CA THR A 522 -14.18 -26.08 -3.35
C THR A 522 -12.68 -26.13 -3.62
N THR A 523 -12.28 -26.51 -4.84
CA THR A 523 -10.87 -26.61 -5.23
C THR A 523 -10.33 -25.28 -5.76
N VAL A 524 -9.00 -25.13 -5.84
CA VAL A 524 -8.33 -23.97 -6.47
C VAL A 524 -8.86 -23.74 -7.90
N LEU A 525 -9.02 -24.81 -8.67
CA LEU A 525 -9.56 -24.75 -10.03
C LEU A 525 -11.01 -24.24 -10.05
N ASP A 526 -11.82 -24.57 -9.05
CA ASP A 526 -13.19 -24.05 -8.95
C ASP A 526 -13.20 -22.56 -8.66
N VAL A 527 -12.33 -22.08 -7.77
CA VAL A 527 -12.14 -20.65 -7.46
C VAL A 527 -11.72 -19.90 -8.72
N MET A 528 -10.61 -20.28 -9.35
CA MET A 528 -10.11 -19.59 -10.55
C MET A 528 -11.10 -19.62 -11.72
N ARG A 529 -11.79 -20.75 -11.93
CA ARG A 529 -12.85 -20.88 -12.95
C ARG A 529 -14.07 -20.02 -12.63
N ARG A 530 -14.42 -19.82 -11.35
CA ARG A 530 -15.49 -18.90 -10.94
C ARG A 530 -15.07 -17.45 -11.15
N LEU A 531 -13.82 -17.08 -10.87
CA LEU A 531 -13.31 -15.72 -11.06
C LEU A 531 -13.44 -15.22 -12.51
N LEU A 532 -13.19 -16.09 -13.49
CA LEU A 532 -13.38 -15.79 -14.92
C LEU A 532 -14.85 -15.72 -15.38
N GLN A 533 -15.84 -16.04 -14.54
CA GLN A 533 -17.26 -15.98 -14.93
C GLN A 533 -17.79 -14.55 -14.85
N PRO A 534 -18.40 -13.99 -15.91
CA PRO A 534 -18.90 -12.59 -15.93
C PRO A 534 -19.84 -12.21 -14.78
N LYS A 535 -20.56 -13.18 -14.20
CA LYS A 535 -21.45 -13.00 -13.04
C LYS A 535 -20.74 -12.77 -11.69
N ASN A 536 -19.43 -12.96 -11.62
CA ASN A 536 -18.61 -12.64 -10.45
C ASN A 536 -17.73 -11.39 -10.69
N VAL A 537 -17.68 -10.89 -11.93
CA VAL A 537 -16.98 -9.65 -12.30
C VAL A 537 -17.78 -8.44 -11.81
N MET A 538 -17.10 -7.56 -11.09
CA MET A 538 -17.63 -6.39 -10.39
C MET A 538 -17.57 -5.11 -11.23
N VAL A 539 -17.46 -5.26 -12.56
CA VAL A 539 -17.53 -4.18 -13.55
C VAL A 539 -18.39 -4.61 -14.74
N THR A 540 -19.25 -3.72 -15.20
CA THR A 540 -20.11 -3.94 -16.38
C THR A 540 -19.30 -3.73 -17.65
N THR A 541 -18.74 -4.81 -18.21
CA THR A 541 -17.94 -4.79 -19.45
C THR A 541 -18.74 -5.16 -20.71
N ALA A 542 -20.07 -4.96 -20.69
CA ALA A 542 -20.95 -5.37 -21.78
C ALA A 542 -20.80 -4.41 -22.98
N SER A 543 -19.98 -4.79 -23.96
CA SER A 543 -19.87 -4.04 -25.22
C SER A 543 -21.20 -4.01 -25.97
N ARG A 544 -21.58 -2.81 -26.44
CA ARG A 544 -22.66 -2.65 -27.43
C ARG A 544 -22.20 -3.01 -28.83
N ASP A 545 -20.91 -2.81 -29.12
CA ASP A 545 -20.30 -3.16 -30.40
C ASP A 545 -19.96 -4.65 -30.42
N LYS A 546 -20.70 -5.40 -31.24
CA LYS A 546 -20.51 -6.84 -31.45
C LYS A 546 -19.30 -7.17 -32.32
N ASN A 547 -18.70 -6.17 -32.98
CA ASN A 547 -17.56 -6.37 -33.87
C ASN A 547 -16.22 -6.36 -33.12
N ILE A 548 -16.19 -5.86 -31.89
CA ILE A 548 -14.97 -5.79 -31.06
C ILE A 548 -14.96 -6.96 -30.07
N THR A 549 -14.08 -7.93 -30.31
CA THR A 549 -13.77 -8.98 -29.34
C THR A 549 -12.77 -8.43 -28.32
N HIS A 550 -13.25 -8.17 -27.11
CA HIS A 550 -12.39 -7.77 -26.00
C HIS A 550 -11.55 -8.95 -25.47
N CYS A 551 -10.35 -8.63 -25.00
CA CYS A 551 -9.39 -9.57 -24.44
C CYS A 551 -8.75 -9.05 -23.13
N TYR A 552 -8.16 -9.98 -22.39
CA TYR A 552 -7.33 -9.73 -21.21
C TYR A 552 -5.89 -9.36 -21.62
N VAL A 553 -5.40 -8.26 -21.05
CA VAL A 553 -3.98 -7.88 -21.09
C VAL A 553 -3.21 -8.67 -20.03
N SER A 554 -3.78 -8.78 -18.83
CA SER A 554 -3.18 -9.48 -17.68
C SER A 554 -4.25 -9.92 -16.68
N ILE A 555 -3.93 -10.93 -15.87
CA ILE A 555 -4.76 -11.41 -14.75
C ILE A 555 -3.87 -11.74 -13.56
N LEU A 556 -4.18 -11.20 -12.38
CA LEU A 556 -3.65 -11.63 -11.09
C LEU A 556 -4.79 -12.24 -10.26
N ASN A 557 -4.66 -13.51 -9.88
CA ASN A 557 -5.56 -14.14 -8.93
C ASN A 557 -4.89 -14.19 -7.55
N ILE A 558 -5.44 -13.47 -6.57
CA ILE A 558 -5.05 -13.56 -5.16
C ILE A 558 -5.94 -14.61 -4.53
N ILE A 559 -5.38 -15.78 -4.21
CA ILE A 559 -6.12 -16.90 -3.61
C ILE A 559 -5.79 -16.97 -2.13
N GLN A 560 -6.84 -16.96 -1.31
CA GLN A 560 -6.76 -16.85 0.15
C GLN A 560 -7.23 -18.14 0.81
N GLY A 561 -6.36 -18.73 1.65
CA GLY A 561 -6.67 -19.91 2.46
C GLY A 561 -5.64 -21.02 2.33
N GLU A 562 -5.95 -22.19 2.88
CA GLU A 562 -5.07 -23.37 2.82
C GLU A 562 -5.10 -24.01 1.42
N VAL A 563 -4.06 -23.73 0.64
CA VAL A 563 -3.90 -24.18 -0.75
C VAL A 563 -2.54 -24.83 -0.96
N ASP A 564 -2.51 -26.01 -1.59
CA ASP A 564 -1.28 -26.63 -2.10
C ASP A 564 -0.82 -25.92 -3.39
N PRO A 565 0.41 -25.38 -3.45
CA PRO A 565 0.98 -24.81 -4.68
C PRO A 565 0.96 -25.77 -5.88
N SER A 566 0.99 -27.09 -5.67
CA SER A 566 0.89 -28.08 -6.76
C SER A 566 -0.49 -28.05 -7.45
N GLU A 567 -1.57 -27.75 -6.72
CA GLU A 567 -2.91 -27.59 -7.28
C GLU A 567 -3.03 -26.28 -8.09
N VAL A 568 -2.33 -25.22 -7.70
CA VAL A 568 -2.30 -23.94 -8.43
C VAL A 568 -1.73 -24.11 -9.83
N HIS A 569 -0.57 -24.76 -9.95
CA HIS A 569 0.05 -25.00 -11.26
C HIS A 569 -0.84 -25.85 -12.17
N LYS A 570 -1.43 -26.93 -11.64
CA LYS A 570 -2.41 -27.78 -12.37
C LYS A 570 -3.65 -26.98 -12.79
N SER A 571 -4.11 -26.03 -11.97
CA SER A 571 -5.27 -25.19 -12.26
C SER A 571 -4.98 -24.17 -13.37
N LEU A 572 -3.80 -23.54 -13.35
CA LEU A 572 -3.31 -22.64 -14.39
C LEU A 572 -3.22 -23.32 -15.75
N MET A 573 -2.64 -24.52 -15.82
CA MET A 573 -2.53 -25.27 -17.08
C MET A 573 -3.90 -25.60 -17.65
N ARG A 574 -4.85 -26.08 -16.82
CA ARG A 574 -6.23 -26.37 -17.25
C ARG A 574 -6.98 -25.14 -17.76
N ILE A 575 -6.71 -23.95 -17.23
CA ILE A 575 -7.32 -22.69 -17.71
C ILE A 575 -6.79 -22.32 -19.09
N ARG A 576 -5.47 -22.48 -19.31
CA ARG A 576 -4.80 -22.25 -20.61
C ARG A 576 -5.26 -23.26 -21.67
N GLU A 577 -5.23 -24.55 -21.36
CA GLU A 577 -5.68 -25.64 -22.25
C GLU A 577 -7.13 -25.44 -22.73
N ARG A 578 -8.01 -25.05 -21.82
CA ARG A 578 -9.45 -24.84 -22.11
C ARG A 578 -9.77 -23.48 -22.71
N LYS A 579 -8.79 -22.59 -22.86
CA LYS A 579 -8.96 -21.21 -23.37
C LYS A 579 -10.15 -20.49 -22.71
N LEU A 580 -10.22 -20.52 -21.37
CA LEU A 580 -11.33 -19.91 -20.62
C LEU A 580 -11.26 -18.37 -20.55
N ALA A 581 -10.21 -17.77 -21.11
CA ALA A 581 -10.00 -16.34 -21.22
C ALA A 581 -9.21 -16.06 -22.51
N ASP A 582 -9.67 -15.10 -23.30
CA ASP A 582 -8.99 -14.62 -24.50
C ASP A 582 -7.98 -13.53 -24.12
N PHE A 583 -6.74 -13.67 -24.58
CA PHE A 583 -5.64 -12.74 -24.26
C PHE A 583 -5.26 -11.87 -25.45
N ILE A 584 -4.58 -10.76 -25.17
CA ILE A 584 -3.98 -9.87 -26.17
C ILE A 584 -3.19 -10.67 -27.23
N PRO A 585 -3.37 -10.38 -28.54
CA PRO A 585 -2.76 -11.17 -29.60
C PRO A 585 -1.30 -10.77 -29.93
N TRP A 586 -0.80 -9.72 -29.29
CA TRP A 586 0.53 -9.14 -29.48
C TRP A 586 1.52 -9.46 -28.35
N GLY A 587 1.09 -10.17 -27.31
CA GLY A 587 1.92 -10.53 -26.16
C GLY A 587 1.59 -11.91 -25.58
N PRO A 588 2.42 -12.45 -24.67
CA PRO A 588 2.14 -13.70 -23.99
C PRO A 588 1.00 -13.55 -22.98
N ALA A 589 0.21 -14.62 -22.78
CA ALA A 589 -0.89 -14.65 -21.82
C ALA A 589 -0.39 -14.57 -20.36
N SER A 590 -0.45 -13.36 -19.78
CA SER A 590 -0.06 -13.10 -18.39
C SER A 590 -1.19 -13.52 -17.43
N ILE A 591 -1.01 -14.67 -16.77
CA ILE A 591 -1.82 -15.10 -15.63
C ILE A 591 -0.88 -15.37 -14.46
N GLN A 592 -0.97 -14.55 -13.43
CA GLN A 592 -0.26 -14.71 -12.17
C GLN A 592 -1.22 -15.20 -11.07
N VAL A 593 -0.65 -15.88 -10.07
CA VAL A 593 -1.37 -16.29 -8.87
C VAL A 593 -0.52 -15.94 -7.66
N ALA A 594 -1.07 -15.13 -6.76
CA ALA A 594 -0.52 -14.90 -5.44
C ALA A 594 -1.29 -15.76 -4.43
N LEU A 595 -0.57 -16.38 -3.50
CA LEU A 595 -1.17 -17.12 -2.38
C LEU A 595 -1.03 -16.28 -1.12
N SER A 596 -2.16 -15.93 -0.52
CA SER A 596 -2.22 -15.28 0.78
C SER A 596 -2.80 -16.24 1.82
N LYS A 597 -2.33 -16.11 3.06
CA LYS A 597 -3.06 -16.67 4.21
C LYS A 597 -4.35 -15.88 4.42
N LYS A 598 -5.30 -16.48 5.12
CA LYS A 598 -6.43 -15.76 5.72
C LYS A 598 -6.02 -15.25 7.10
N SER A 599 -6.72 -14.23 7.60
CA SER A 599 -6.66 -13.87 9.02
C SER A 599 -6.98 -15.10 9.88
N PRO A 600 -6.19 -15.41 10.92
CA PRO A 600 -6.53 -16.46 11.88
C PRO A 600 -7.68 -16.04 12.83
N TYR A 601 -8.02 -14.75 12.88
CA TYR A 601 -9.02 -14.20 13.81
C TYR A 601 -10.45 -14.21 13.26
N ILE A 602 -10.61 -14.29 11.94
CA ILE A 602 -11.93 -14.30 11.28
C ILE A 602 -12.32 -15.73 10.89
N THR A 603 -13.40 -16.23 11.51
CA THR A 603 -14.01 -17.52 11.20
C THR A 603 -14.82 -17.46 9.89
N THR A 604 -14.17 -17.72 8.75
CA THR A 604 -14.89 -17.80 7.46
C THR A 604 -15.42 -19.22 7.19
N GLN A 605 -16.71 -19.37 6.86
CA GLN A 605 -17.32 -20.65 6.46
C GLN A 605 -16.60 -21.33 5.27
N HIS A 606 -16.01 -20.54 4.37
CA HIS A 606 -15.35 -21.02 3.16
C HIS A 606 -13.85 -21.20 3.35
N ARG A 607 -13.34 -22.44 3.21
CA ARG A 607 -11.89 -22.75 3.33
C ARG A 607 -11.00 -21.96 2.37
N VAL A 608 -11.49 -21.67 1.17
CA VAL A 608 -10.74 -20.94 0.13
C VAL A 608 -11.62 -19.83 -0.45
N SER A 609 -11.08 -18.62 -0.52
CA SER A 609 -11.61 -17.49 -1.30
C SER A 609 -10.60 -17.08 -2.37
N GLY A 610 -11.04 -16.29 -3.34
CA GLY A 610 -10.19 -15.70 -4.35
C GLY A 610 -10.70 -14.34 -4.80
N LEU A 611 -9.76 -13.43 -5.03
CA LEU A 611 -9.96 -12.17 -5.73
C LEU A 611 -9.20 -12.25 -7.06
N MET A 612 -9.81 -11.77 -8.13
CA MET A 612 -9.13 -11.49 -9.39
C MET A 612 -9.02 -9.99 -9.55
N LEU A 613 -7.81 -9.51 -9.83
CA LEU A 613 -7.56 -8.22 -10.46
C LEU A 613 -7.16 -8.51 -11.90
N ALA A 614 -7.79 -7.87 -12.88
CA ALA A 614 -7.50 -8.11 -14.28
C ALA A 614 -7.48 -6.81 -15.09
N ASN A 615 -6.51 -6.70 -15.99
CA ASN A 615 -6.49 -5.66 -16.99
C ASN A 615 -7.20 -6.20 -18.24
N HIS A 616 -8.36 -5.65 -18.57
CA HIS A 616 -9.25 -6.19 -19.59
C HIS A 616 -9.82 -5.07 -20.46
N THR A 617 -9.60 -5.17 -21.78
CA THR A 617 -9.93 -4.11 -22.76
C THR A 617 -11.42 -3.71 -22.77
N GLY A 618 -12.32 -4.59 -22.32
CA GLY A 618 -13.76 -4.30 -22.19
C GLY A 618 -14.11 -3.19 -21.20
N ILE A 619 -13.16 -2.69 -20.41
CA ILE A 619 -13.35 -1.49 -19.58
C ILE A 619 -13.69 -0.25 -20.42
N SER A 620 -13.26 -0.19 -21.69
CA SER A 620 -13.57 0.93 -22.60
C SER A 620 -15.07 1.18 -22.77
N SER A 621 -15.90 0.13 -22.64
CA SER A 621 -17.37 0.21 -22.68
C SER A 621 -18.02 0.96 -21.51
N LEU A 622 -17.28 1.15 -20.41
CA LEU A 622 -17.69 1.98 -19.28
C LEU A 622 -17.40 3.46 -19.57
N PHE A 623 -16.22 3.76 -20.13
CA PHE A 623 -15.85 5.11 -20.57
C PHE A 623 -16.75 5.59 -21.71
N ASP A 624 -17.04 4.73 -22.69
CA ASP A 624 -17.95 4.99 -23.82
C ASP A 624 -19.34 5.47 -23.34
N ARG A 625 -19.92 4.80 -22.33
CA ARG A 625 -21.20 5.22 -21.71
C ARG A 625 -21.11 6.57 -20.99
N ILE A 626 -20.01 6.85 -20.29
CA ILE A 626 -19.79 8.13 -19.61
C ILE A 626 -19.66 9.25 -20.65
N CYS A 627 -18.89 9.02 -21.71
CA CYS A 627 -18.73 9.92 -22.84
C CYS A 627 -20.05 10.16 -23.59
N GLU A 628 -20.87 9.14 -23.86
CA GLU A 628 -22.21 9.32 -24.43
C GLU A 628 -23.10 10.24 -23.59
N HIS A 629 -23.01 10.14 -22.26
CA HIS A 629 -23.83 10.94 -21.33
C HIS A 629 -23.33 12.37 -21.24
N TYR A 630 -22.01 12.55 -21.19
CA TYR A 630 -21.33 13.84 -21.29
C TYR A 630 -21.67 14.55 -22.62
N ASP A 631 -21.54 13.85 -23.76
CA ASP A 631 -21.79 14.39 -25.10
C ASP A 631 -23.24 14.88 -25.26
N LYS A 632 -24.21 14.23 -24.61
CA LYS A 632 -25.63 14.66 -24.59
C LYS A 632 -25.86 15.95 -23.80
N LEU A 633 -25.08 16.21 -22.75
CA LEU A 633 -25.19 17.42 -21.92
C LEU A 633 -24.45 18.60 -22.56
N ILE A 634 -23.20 18.41 -23.00
CA ILE A 634 -22.36 19.49 -23.53
C ILE A 634 -22.93 20.04 -24.85
N LYS A 635 -23.50 19.18 -25.73
CA LYS A 635 -24.18 19.59 -26.98
C LYS A 635 -25.43 20.47 -26.75
N ARG A 636 -25.90 20.58 -25.52
CA ARG A 636 -27.05 21.42 -25.11
C ARG A 636 -26.63 22.56 -24.17
N GLU A 637 -25.32 22.73 -23.94
CA GLU A 637 -24.74 23.58 -22.89
C GLU A 637 -25.39 23.40 -21.50
N ALA A 638 -25.96 22.21 -21.24
CA ALA A 638 -26.78 21.98 -20.05
C ALA A 638 -25.92 22.04 -18.78
N PHE A 639 -26.34 22.86 -17.81
CA PHE A 639 -25.67 23.06 -16.50
C PHE A 639 -24.23 23.62 -16.53
N VAL A 640 -23.70 24.00 -17.70
CA VAL A 640 -22.33 24.51 -17.88
C VAL A 640 -22.09 25.84 -17.14
N GLU A 641 -23.12 26.66 -16.98
CA GLU A 641 -23.08 27.94 -16.25
C GLU A 641 -22.60 27.81 -14.79
N ASN A 642 -22.85 26.66 -14.15
CA ASN A 642 -22.35 26.38 -12.79
C ASN A 642 -20.83 26.19 -12.75
N PHE A 643 -20.21 25.82 -13.87
CA PHE A 643 -18.77 25.69 -14.02
C PHE A 643 -18.14 27.05 -14.39
N ARG A 644 -18.75 27.79 -15.33
CA ARG A 644 -18.27 29.12 -15.81
C ARG A 644 -18.02 30.16 -14.70
N ARG A 645 -18.67 30.02 -13.55
CA ARG A 645 -18.48 30.91 -12.38
C ARG A 645 -17.15 30.71 -11.65
N LEU A 646 -16.41 29.65 -11.98
CA LEU A 646 -15.21 29.22 -11.25
C LEU A 646 -13.95 29.43 -12.10
N PRO A 647 -12.78 29.72 -11.49
CA PRO A 647 -11.64 30.30 -12.21
C PRO A 647 -11.19 29.50 -13.45
N MET A 648 -11.18 28.17 -13.37
CA MET A 648 -10.75 27.29 -14.46
C MET A 648 -11.64 27.35 -15.71
N PHE A 649 -12.93 27.67 -15.58
CA PHE A 649 -13.89 27.69 -16.70
C PHE A 649 -14.43 29.10 -16.99
N LYS A 650 -13.80 30.13 -16.40
CA LYS A 650 -14.26 31.51 -16.47
C LYS A 650 -13.98 32.16 -17.83
N GLU A 651 -12.87 31.78 -18.46
CA GLU A 651 -12.39 32.39 -19.71
C GLU A 651 -12.72 31.54 -20.93
N ASN A 652 -12.57 30.22 -20.81
CA ASN A 652 -12.89 29.24 -21.85
C ASN A 652 -13.52 27.97 -21.26
N LEU A 653 -13.89 27.03 -22.13
CA LEU A 653 -14.36 25.69 -21.76
C LEU A 653 -13.38 24.62 -22.26
N ASP A 654 -12.11 24.97 -22.46
CA ASP A 654 -11.18 24.12 -23.20
C ASP A 654 -10.83 22.86 -22.40
N GLU A 655 -10.73 22.95 -21.07
CA GLU A 655 -10.54 21.79 -20.17
C GLU A 655 -11.64 20.71 -20.33
N PHE A 656 -12.86 21.09 -20.71
CA PHE A 656 -13.92 20.12 -21.04
C PHE A 656 -13.62 19.36 -22.34
N ASN A 657 -13.11 20.05 -23.36
CA ASN A 657 -12.71 19.43 -24.63
C ASN A 657 -11.47 18.56 -24.43
N ASP A 658 -10.43 19.08 -23.78
CA ASP A 658 -9.19 18.36 -23.46
C ASP A 658 -9.47 17.08 -22.67
N SER A 659 -10.34 17.15 -21.66
CA SER A 659 -10.73 15.97 -20.87
C SER A 659 -11.51 14.95 -21.70
N ARG A 660 -12.36 15.42 -22.62
CA ARG A 660 -13.12 14.53 -23.51
C ARG A 660 -12.22 13.86 -24.56
N GLU A 661 -11.19 14.55 -25.04
CA GLU A 661 -10.19 14.05 -25.98
C GLU A 661 -9.24 13.05 -25.30
N ALA A 662 -8.72 13.35 -24.10
CA ALA A 662 -7.88 12.43 -23.33
C ALA A 662 -8.58 11.08 -23.08
N VAL A 663 -9.85 11.10 -22.69
CA VAL A 663 -10.66 9.88 -22.51
C VAL A 663 -10.96 9.18 -23.85
N GLN A 664 -11.11 9.92 -24.95
CA GLN A 664 -11.25 9.34 -26.29
C GLN A 664 -9.98 8.59 -26.71
N GLY A 665 -8.81 9.21 -26.56
CA GLY A 665 -7.51 8.60 -26.84
C GLY A 665 -7.28 7.32 -26.03
N LEU A 666 -7.65 7.33 -24.74
CA LEU A 666 -7.62 6.13 -23.89
C LEU A 666 -8.53 5.01 -24.43
N MET A 667 -9.77 5.34 -24.82
CA MET A 667 -10.70 4.37 -25.39
C MET A 667 -10.18 3.77 -26.70
N ASP A 668 -9.60 4.58 -27.57
CA ASP A 668 -9.08 4.14 -28.85
C ASP A 668 -7.76 3.35 -28.71
N GLU A 669 -6.95 3.64 -27.69
CA GLU A 669 -5.82 2.77 -27.31
C GLU A 669 -6.30 1.42 -26.77
N TYR A 670 -7.32 1.37 -25.91
CA TYR A 670 -7.94 0.11 -25.47
C TYR A 670 -8.51 -0.70 -26.64
N ARG A 671 -9.09 -0.04 -27.65
CA ARG A 671 -9.56 -0.68 -28.89
C ARG A 671 -8.38 -1.20 -29.72
N ALA A 672 -7.32 -0.42 -29.87
CA ALA A 672 -6.11 -0.82 -30.59
C ALA A 672 -5.43 -2.03 -29.92
N ALA A 673 -5.39 -2.09 -28.60
CA ALA A 673 -4.82 -3.19 -27.83
C ALA A 673 -5.52 -4.55 -28.03
N THR A 674 -6.72 -4.59 -28.64
CA THR A 674 -7.37 -5.85 -29.07
C THR A 674 -6.74 -6.45 -30.34
N LYS A 675 -5.95 -5.67 -31.09
CA LYS A 675 -5.42 -6.03 -32.41
C LYS A 675 -3.93 -6.37 -32.39
N LYS A 676 -3.45 -7.11 -33.41
CA LYS A 676 -2.04 -7.56 -33.52
C LYS A 676 -1.05 -6.43 -33.80
N ASP A 677 -1.51 -5.35 -34.43
CA ASP A 677 -0.74 -4.17 -34.83
C ASP A 677 -0.52 -3.17 -33.69
N TYR A 678 -1.04 -3.43 -32.48
CA TYR A 678 -0.88 -2.54 -31.31
C TYR A 678 0.58 -2.16 -30.98
N ILE A 679 1.55 -3.03 -31.28
CA ILE A 679 2.99 -2.73 -31.08
C ILE A 679 3.44 -1.49 -31.90
N ASN A 680 2.76 -1.21 -33.01
CA ASN A 680 3.03 -0.06 -33.87
C ASN A 680 2.12 1.15 -33.58
N PHE A 681 1.21 1.04 -32.61
CA PHE A 681 0.26 2.10 -32.26
C PHE A 681 1.01 3.34 -31.73
N GLY A 682 0.81 4.48 -32.38
CA GLY A 682 1.52 5.74 -32.08
C GLY A 682 2.82 5.97 -32.85
N ASN A 683 3.41 4.95 -33.49
CA ASN A 683 4.63 5.11 -34.31
C ASN A 683 4.35 5.64 -35.73
N THR A 684 3.08 5.81 -36.11
CA THR A 684 2.67 6.19 -37.46
C THR A 684 2.94 7.66 -37.82
N GLU A 685 3.17 8.54 -36.85
CA GLU A 685 3.43 9.97 -37.11
C GLU A 685 4.86 10.25 -37.60
N THR A 686 5.81 9.33 -37.38
CA THR A 686 7.23 9.56 -37.76
C THR A 686 7.55 9.21 -39.22
N THR A 687 6.66 8.53 -39.94
CA THR A 687 6.97 7.95 -41.26
C THR A 687 6.58 8.84 -42.45
N GLN A 688 5.68 9.81 -42.28
CA GLN A 688 5.18 10.63 -43.41
C GLN A 688 6.07 11.82 -43.81
N VAL A 689 7.17 12.08 -43.11
CA VAL A 689 8.07 13.23 -43.40
C VAL A 689 9.21 12.85 -44.35
N SER A 690 9.40 11.56 -44.69
CA SER A 690 10.57 11.08 -45.44
C SER A 690 10.38 10.86 -46.96
N GLU A 691 9.20 11.10 -47.54
CA GLU A 691 8.94 10.85 -48.98
C GLU A 691 9.00 12.10 -49.89
N TYR A 692 9.32 13.28 -49.37
CA TYR A 692 9.52 14.51 -50.16
C TYR A 692 10.95 15.06 -50.06
N SER A 693 11.94 14.26 -50.47
CA SER A 693 13.33 14.71 -50.73
C SER A 693 14.12 13.72 -51.59
N ILE A 694 13.79 13.63 -52.88
CA ILE A 694 14.69 13.21 -53.98
C ILE A 694 14.47 14.17 -55.15
#